data_AF-A0A5C3E9T8-F1
#
_entry.id   AF-A0A5C3E9T8-F1
#
_cell.length_a   1.000
_cell.length_b   1.000
_cell.length_c   1.000
_cell.angle_alpha   90.00
_cell.angle_beta   90.00
_cell.angle_gamma   90.00
#
_symmetry.space_group_name_H-M   'P 1'
#
loop_
_entity.id
_entity.type
_entity.pdbx_description
1 polymer ?
#
loop_
_entity_poly.entity_id
_entity_poly.type
_entity_poly.pdbx_seq_one_letter_code
_entity_poly.pdbx_strand_id
1 'polypeptide(L)'
;MFRKASFRPSLLSALVCLLTWVAICIASPMGASTLTPRTEAALGIPYENAEANAYIQNLPHYNQLPMVHERIESPELIRLAQSQYGAVYLYHNPVHQNERFSSYIYRSGQRATRAPHDQVARLQSKLTAARTEGQQSGNAVRWLKHGRPFRRTDMSPFSWKEVWDGSQVLRAPSSQDSVDWLAIRNILQGQRRVVLADAASQKTIAFRLNALGQVESDAKDMVRALHRRSFTSSNDVPSRHILKTNSDGSKELFKRGIPFHAGPSAPQSQTLEFVLSYHQGFIIQHNLAPTSGGVAGLDRKWASTLHFREHPVLDVHTTSVGDLEQAVVDYDYVYVYGTKQGQSEPSIVQIFRSRAPIDPAPNSRLLRQVIEQSRRYEIDHGRLFRALIDGRPIQRIAGAPAEERVFFSGQGHPPLDLHAMRAALATSGSFRVENVNTGDTFHWTLNHRNLGSVVAELAHDVNLRHPFVKRTSQSDSSDIDHHFKLLDEADPASHQLVKRMDVERPRNLMKRAWEPQNVEYYSHSGFREPDPPLPAQTMVERSKHFANQLHYEGEPIFFPAEDPSTPAKAEQAIANHDGFWVVGNLVHDRTRTVALRIRRGGRSGADGDQKVLRHIMSANAFEMRYGRAGKFLKYGPGFPPRQSTSFRRYKVPSWDKVGRKAEEVPHTTPMSVIWEKLHQNNMLVVKEGTNRVGFALDQAGNVLHHAF
;
A
#
# COMPACT_ATOMS: atom_id res chain seq x y z
N MET A 1 83.07 -28.43 1.65
CA MET A 1 82.74 -27.53 0.52
C MET A 1 81.26 -27.72 0.15
N PHE A 2 80.36 -26.90 0.67
CA PHE A 2 78.95 -26.88 0.24
C PHE A 2 78.62 -25.50 -0.33
N ARG A 3 78.41 -25.45 -1.66
CA ARG A 3 77.97 -24.23 -2.36
C ARG A 3 76.47 -24.04 -2.12
N LYS A 4 76.10 -22.96 -1.43
CA LYS A 4 74.72 -22.47 -1.33
C LYS A 4 74.28 -21.95 -2.71
N ALA A 5 73.29 -22.60 -3.32
CA ALA A 5 72.57 -22.07 -4.46
C ALA A 5 71.55 -21.03 -3.98
N SER A 6 71.80 -19.76 -4.27
CA SER A 6 70.87 -18.66 -4.05
C SER A 6 69.74 -18.71 -5.07
N PHE A 7 68.58 -19.23 -4.66
CA PHE A 7 67.34 -19.18 -5.43
C PHE A 7 66.86 -17.73 -5.53
N ARG A 8 66.75 -17.19 -6.74
CA ARG A 8 66.31 -15.81 -6.99
C ARG A 8 64.79 -15.70 -6.82
N PRO A 9 64.27 -14.83 -5.93
CA PRO A 9 62.84 -14.70 -5.64
C PRO A 9 61.99 -14.14 -6.79
N SER A 10 62.60 -13.57 -7.83
CA SER A 10 61.89 -13.01 -8.98
C SER A 10 61.23 -14.06 -9.88
N LEU A 11 61.79 -15.27 -9.98
CA LEU A 11 61.23 -16.34 -10.80
C LEU A 11 59.96 -16.95 -10.17
N LEU A 12 59.90 -17.01 -8.84
CA LEU A 12 58.72 -17.51 -8.13
C LEU A 12 57.54 -16.55 -8.26
N SER A 13 57.79 -15.24 -8.21
CA SER A 13 56.74 -14.23 -8.39
C SER A 13 56.17 -14.24 -9.82
N ALA A 14 57.03 -14.37 -10.83
CA ALA A 14 56.59 -14.49 -12.22
C ALA A 14 55.78 -15.78 -12.46
N LEU A 15 56.19 -16.90 -11.86
CA LEU A 15 55.47 -18.18 -11.97
C LEU A 15 54.10 -18.12 -11.29
N VAL A 16 53.99 -17.48 -10.12
CA VAL A 16 52.72 -17.30 -9.40
C VAL A 16 51.77 -16.37 -10.18
N CYS A 17 52.27 -15.29 -10.77
CA CYS A 17 51.47 -14.43 -11.66
C CYS A 17 51.01 -15.15 -12.93
N LEU A 18 51.87 -15.98 -13.53
CA LEU A 18 51.51 -16.73 -14.73
C LEU A 18 50.46 -17.81 -14.42
N LEU A 19 50.59 -18.51 -13.29
CA LEU A 19 49.63 -19.53 -12.86
C LEU A 19 48.29 -18.93 -12.44
N THR A 20 48.27 -17.74 -11.83
CA THR A 20 47.01 -17.02 -11.54
C THR A 20 46.34 -16.50 -12.81
N TRP A 21 47.10 -16.06 -13.80
CA TRP A 21 46.55 -15.61 -15.09
C TRP A 21 46.00 -16.77 -15.92
N VAL A 22 46.70 -17.91 -15.95
CA VAL A 22 46.26 -19.15 -16.62
C VAL A 22 45.02 -19.74 -15.94
N ALA A 23 44.89 -19.66 -14.61
CA ALA A 23 43.67 -20.06 -13.90
C ALA A 23 42.45 -19.18 -14.23
N ILE A 24 42.66 -17.90 -14.55
CA ILE A 24 41.60 -16.98 -14.99
C ILE A 24 41.19 -17.25 -16.44
N CYS A 25 42.12 -17.70 -17.29
CA CYS A 25 41.86 -17.94 -18.72
C CYS A 25 41.33 -19.35 -19.06
N ILE A 26 41.54 -20.38 -18.21
CA ILE A 26 41.08 -21.76 -18.47
C ILE A 26 39.61 -22.00 -18.07
N ALA A 27 38.93 -21.03 -17.46
CA ALA A 27 37.47 -21.08 -17.28
C ALA A 27 36.75 -20.92 -18.64
N SER A 28 36.67 -21.99 -19.43
CA SER A 28 35.96 -22.07 -20.71
C SER A 28 34.50 -22.60 -20.52
N PRO A 29 33.71 -22.69 -21.61
CA PRO A 29 32.42 -22.04 -21.78
C PRO A 29 31.26 -22.83 -21.14
N MET A 30 30.41 -22.16 -20.37
CA MET A 30 29.19 -22.76 -19.83
C MET A 30 28.20 -23.06 -20.96
N GLY A 31 27.79 -24.33 -21.04
CA GLY A 31 26.65 -24.77 -21.84
C GLY A 31 25.37 -24.03 -21.44
N ALA A 32 24.56 -23.71 -22.45
CA ALA A 32 23.28 -23.05 -22.31
C ALA A 32 22.27 -23.95 -21.57
N SER A 33 22.18 -23.76 -20.25
CA SER A 33 21.07 -24.24 -19.43
C SER A 33 20.40 -23.03 -18.77
N THR A 34 19.11 -22.87 -19.02
CA THR A 34 18.23 -21.74 -18.67
C THR A 34 17.94 -21.63 -17.16
N LEU A 35 18.98 -21.52 -16.33
CA LEU A 35 18.86 -21.13 -14.94
C LEU A 35 19.73 -19.89 -14.73
N THR A 36 19.09 -18.73 -14.60
CA THR A 36 19.75 -17.49 -14.17
C THR A 36 20.52 -17.76 -12.88
N PRO A 37 21.87 -17.64 -12.87
CA PRO A 37 22.65 -17.81 -11.65
C PRO A 37 22.21 -16.77 -10.61
N ARG A 38 22.09 -17.19 -9.34
CA ARG A 38 21.80 -16.29 -8.22
C ARG A 38 22.82 -15.15 -8.19
N THR A 39 22.31 -13.93 -8.30
CA THR A 39 23.03 -12.66 -8.44
C THR A 39 23.99 -12.36 -7.29
N GLU A 40 23.79 -12.98 -6.12
CA GLU A 40 24.65 -12.81 -4.93
C GLU A 40 26.11 -13.23 -5.17
N ALA A 41 26.36 -14.27 -5.98
CA ALA A 41 27.72 -14.75 -6.26
C ALA A 41 28.46 -13.92 -7.32
N ALA A 42 27.74 -13.21 -8.20
CA ALA A 42 28.32 -12.50 -9.34
C ALA A 42 28.87 -11.10 -8.99
N LEU A 43 28.43 -10.52 -7.86
CA LEU A 43 28.75 -9.13 -7.53
C LEU A 43 29.99 -8.94 -6.65
N GLY A 44 30.49 -9.98 -5.96
CA GLY A 44 31.76 -9.92 -5.20
C GLY A 44 31.87 -8.82 -4.13
N ILE A 45 30.80 -8.09 -3.84
CA ILE A 45 30.80 -6.94 -2.92
C ILE A 45 29.96 -7.32 -1.68
N PRO A 46 30.57 -7.44 -0.50
CA PRO A 46 29.84 -7.64 0.74
C PRO A 46 29.15 -6.32 1.13
N TYR A 47 27.94 -6.10 0.61
CA TYR A 47 27.08 -5.06 1.15
C TYR A 47 26.41 -5.59 2.42
N GLU A 48 26.84 -5.10 3.59
CA GLU A 48 25.96 -5.11 4.75
C GLU A 48 24.66 -4.38 4.35
N ASN A 49 23.52 -5.05 4.50
CA ASN A 49 22.18 -4.57 4.11
C ASN A 49 22.00 -4.29 2.60
N ALA A 50 22.36 -5.24 1.73
CA ALA A 50 22.19 -5.12 0.27
C ALA A 50 20.77 -4.70 -0.18
N GLU A 51 19.73 -5.22 0.47
CA GLU A 51 18.32 -4.85 0.19
C GLU A 51 18.05 -3.37 0.49
N ALA A 52 18.49 -2.87 1.65
CA ALA A 52 18.35 -1.46 2.01
C ALA A 52 19.14 -0.56 1.06
N ASN A 53 20.31 -0.99 0.61
CA ASN A 53 21.11 -0.25 -0.37
C ASN A 53 20.42 -0.19 -1.74
N ALA A 54 19.85 -1.29 -2.20
CA ALA A 54 19.05 -1.33 -3.42
C ALA A 54 17.85 -0.37 -3.30
N TYR A 55 17.14 -0.44 -2.17
CA TYR A 55 16.01 0.44 -1.88
C TYR A 55 16.40 1.93 -1.95
N ILE A 56 17.45 2.32 -1.22
CA ILE A 56 17.94 3.71 -1.18
C ILE A 56 18.37 4.18 -2.57
N GLN A 57 19.08 3.35 -3.34
CA GLN A 57 19.48 3.71 -4.71
C GLN A 57 18.31 3.86 -5.68
N ASN A 58 17.17 3.27 -5.38
CA ASN A 58 15.96 3.34 -6.20
C ASN A 58 14.99 4.46 -5.75
N LEU A 59 15.24 5.11 -4.60
CA LEU A 59 14.51 6.32 -4.21
C LEU A 59 14.81 7.48 -5.15
N PRO A 60 13.85 8.39 -5.40
CA PRO A 60 14.12 9.61 -6.16
C PRO A 60 15.30 10.40 -5.58
N HIS A 61 16.24 10.86 -6.42
CA HIS A 61 17.35 11.71 -6.00
C HIS A 61 17.21 13.13 -6.57
N TYR A 62 17.60 14.11 -5.76
CA TYR A 62 17.74 15.51 -6.14
C TYR A 62 19.12 16.00 -5.70
N ASN A 63 19.89 16.60 -6.62
CA ASN A 63 21.29 17.00 -6.37
C ASN A 63 22.15 15.88 -5.76
N GLN A 64 22.02 14.66 -6.27
CA GLN A 64 22.70 13.44 -5.78
C GLN A 64 22.32 12.98 -4.37
N LEU A 65 21.34 13.62 -3.71
CA LEU A 65 20.85 13.20 -2.40
C LEU A 65 19.52 12.47 -2.54
N PRO A 66 19.30 11.37 -1.81
CA PRO A 66 18.03 10.65 -1.83
C PRO A 66 16.93 11.48 -1.17
N MET A 67 15.73 11.37 -1.73
CA MET A 67 14.50 11.97 -1.22
C MET A 67 13.69 10.89 -0.51
N VAL A 68 13.58 11.00 0.82
CA VAL A 68 13.05 9.98 1.72
C VAL A 68 11.74 10.49 2.33
N HIS A 69 10.69 9.67 2.31
CA HIS A 69 9.40 10.07 2.87
C HIS A 69 9.41 9.88 4.39
N GLU A 70 9.47 10.97 5.16
CA GLU A 70 9.73 10.96 6.61
C GLU A 70 8.76 10.08 7.42
N ARG A 71 7.47 10.08 7.03
CA ARG A 71 6.43 9.33 7.74
C ARG A 71 6.32 7.85 7.37
N ILE A 72 6.85 7.46 6.21
CA ILE A 72 6.69 6.10 5.67
C ILE A 72 7.95 5.28 5.94
N GLU A 73 9.10 5.91 5.82
CA GLU A 73 10.40 5.25 5.87
C GLU A 73 10.87 5.08 7.31
N SER A 74 11.59 3.98 7.58
CA SER A 74 12.08 3.72 8.93
C SER A 74 13.21 4.71 9.30
N PRO A 75 13.34 5.12 10.57
CA PRO A 75 14.45 5.95 11.01
C PRO A 75 15.82 5.32 10.72
N GLU A 76 15.91 3.98 10.76
CA GLU A 76 17.13 3.23 10.45
C GLU A 76 17.52 3.43 8.98
N LEU A 77 16.55 3.37 8.06
CA LEU A 77 16.79 3.58 6.62
C LEU A 77 17.15 5.04 6.33
N ILE A 78 16.49 6.00 7.01
CA ILE A 78 16.84 7.43 6.93
C ILE A 78 18.29 7.66 7.38
N ARG A 79 18.70 7.07 8.53
CA ARG A 79 20.08 7.19 9.04
C ARG A 79 21.08 6.50 8.12
N LEU A 80 20.74 5.35 7.55
CA LEU A 80 21.59 4.64 6.59
C LEU A 80 21.78 5.46 5.31
N ALA A 81 20.71 6.02 4.75
CA ALA A 81 20.79 6.90 3.59
C ALA A 81 21.60 8.17 3.91
N GLN A 82 21.39 8.76 5.10
CA GLN A 82 22.17 9.91 5.54
C GLN A 82 23.66 9.58 5.70
N SER A 83 24.01 8.44 6.29
CA SER A 83 25.41 8.06 6.50
C SER A 83 26.12 7.79 5.17
N GLN A 84 25.42 7.21 4.20
CA GLN A 84 25.97 6.89 2.88
C GLN A 84 26.14 8.12 1.98
N TYR A 85 25.23 9.09 2.03
CA TYR A 85 25.21 10.24 1.12
C TYR A 85 25.62 11.56 1.80
N GLY A 86 25.91 11.53 3.11
CA GLY A 86 26.19 12.71 3.95
C GLY A 86 24.96 13.55 4.31
N ALA A 87 23.91 13.50 3.49
CA ALA A 87 22.63 14.15 3.74
C ALA A 87 21.47 13.46 2.99
N VAL A 88 20.24 13.73 3.42
CA VAL A 88 19.02 13.31 2.70
C VAL A 88 18.01 14.45 2.68
N TYR A 89 17.14 14.47 1.67
CA TYR A 89 15.93 15.29 1.71
C TYR A 89 14.81 14.49 2.32
N LEU A 90 14.29 14.95 3.46
CA LEU A 90 13.07 14.44 4.06
C LEU A 90 11.89 15.19 3.45
N TYR A 91 10.83 14.51 3.08
CA TYR A 91 9.59 15.16 2.65
C TYR A 91 8.37 14.48 3.26
N HIS A 92 7.29 15.24 3.35
CA HIS A 92 5.95 14.71 3.61
C HIS A 92 4.98 15.26 2.57
N ASN A 93 4.19 14.36 1.97
CA ASN A 93 3.07 14.82 1.16
C ASN A 93 2.04 15.48 2.08
N PRO A 94 1.42 16.58 1.64
CA PRO A 94 0.31 17.16 2.39
C PRO A 94 -0.82 16.14 2.47
N VAL A 95 -1.28 15.87 3.68
CA VAL A 95 -2.43 14.98 3.93
C VAL A 95 -3.73 15.76 3.75
N HIS A 96 -3.69 17.07 3.98
CA HIS A 96 -4.79 17.99 3.79
C HIS A 96 -4.51 18.94 2.62
N GLN A 97 -5.54 19.37 1.88
CA GLN A 97 -5.39 20.32 0.76
C GLN A 97 -4.76 21.67 1.18
N ASN A 98 -4.84 22.01 2.47
CA ASN A 98 -4.26 23.24 3.03
C ASN A 98 -2.82 23.06 3.51
N GLU A 99 -2.34 21.82 3.63
CA GLU A 99 -0.93 21.58 3.95
C GLU A 99 -0.09 21.85 2.71
N ARG A 100 0.99 22.61 2.88
CA ARG A 100 1.98 22.79 1.81
C ARG A 100 2.94 21.62 1.84
N PHE A 101 3.39 21.19 0.66
CA PHE A 101 4.55 20.30 0.54
C PHE A 101 5.70 20.91 1.33
N SER A 102 6.15 20.22 2.38
CA SER A 102 7.32 20.64 3.14
C SER A 102 8.42 19.60 2.98
N SER A 103 9.61 20.13 2.75
CA SER A 103 10.83 19.35 2.64
C SER A 103 11.87 19.90 3.59
N TYR A 104 12.64 19.01 4.20
CA TYR A 104 13.73 19.30 5.10
C TYR A 104 15.00 18.65 4.55
N ILE A 105 16.15 19.26 4.78
CA ILE A 105 17.45 18.64 4.55
C ILE A 105 18.01 18.16 5.87
N TYR A 106 18.36 16.87 5.94
CA TYR A 106 18.90 16.23 7.13
C TYR A 106 20.35 15.81 6.88
N ARG A 107 21.29 16.61 7.38
CA ARG A 107 22.74 16.40 7.22
C ARG A 107 23.33 15.62 8.39
N SER A 108 24.34 14.79 8.13
CA SER A 108 25.01 14.01 9.17
C SER A 108 25.50 14.90 10.31
N GLY A 109 25.15 14.53 11.56
CA GLY A 109 25.51 15.28 12.76
C GLY A 109 24.69 16.56 13.01
N GLN A 110 23.72 16.92 12.17
CA GLN A 110 22.91 18.13 12.31
C GLN A 110 21.42 17.80 12.41
N ARG A 111 20.65 18.65 13.09
CA ARG A 111 19.18 18.55 13.07
C ARG A 111 18.65 18.83 11.65
N ALA A 112 17.53 18.21 11.28
CA ALA A 112 16.88 18.49 10.00
C ALA A 112 16.48 19.98 9.95
N THR A 113 16.82 20.65 8.86
CA THR A 113 16.50 22.06 8.62
C THR A 113 15.58 22.18 7.41
N ARG A 114 14.71 23.18 7.36
CA ARG A 114 13.80 23.35 6.21
C ARG A 114 14.63 23.54 4.93
N ALA A 115 14.27 22.85 3.85
CA ALA A 115 14.93 23.03 2.57
C ALA A 115 14.73 24.49 2.08
N PRO A 116 15.72 25.08 1.39
CA PRO A 116 15.58 26.41 0.82
C PRO A 116 14.32 26.54 -0.03
N HIS A 117 13.61 27.68 0.07
CA HIS A 117 12.30 27.86 -0.56
C HIS A 117 12.32 27.65 -2.08
N ASP A 118 13.40 28.07 -2.74
CA ASP A 118 13.66 27.89 -4.17
C ASP A 118 13.85 26.41 -4.58
N GLN A 119 14.26 25.55 -3.64
CA GLN A 119 14.42 24.11 -3.87
C GLN A 119 13.11 23.34 -3.68
N VAL A 120 12.19 23.81 -2.82
CA VAL A 120 10.93 23.10 -2.50
C VAL A 120 10.12 22.78 -3.76
N ALA A 121 9.93 23.76 -4.65
CA ALA A 121 9.21 23.56 -5.91
C ALA A 121 9.91 22.54 -6.84
N ARG A 122 11.25 22.55 -6.87
CA ARG A 122 12.05 21.61 -7.68
C ARG A 122 12.00 20.19 -7.13
N LEU A 123 12.05 20.04 -5.81
CA LEU A 123 11.88 18.76 -5.12
C LEU A 123 10.49 18.17 -5.41
N GLN A 124 9.44 18.98 -5.27
CA GLN A 124 8.08 18.55 -5.59
C GLN A 124 7.95 18.15 -7.06
N SER A 125 8.47 18.96 -7.99
CA SER A 125 8.49 18.65 -9.43
C SER A 125 9.21 17.34 -9.72
N LYS A 126 10.36 17.09 -9.06
CA LYS A 126 11.12 15.84 -9.22
C LYS A 126 10.35 14.61 -8.74
N LEU A 127 9.66 14.70 -7.59
CA LEU A 127 8.81 13.62 -7.09
C LEU A 127 7.61 13.35 -8.01
N THR A 128 6.96 14.41 -8.50
CA THR A 128 5.85 14.30 -9.44
C THR A 128 6.30 13.66 -10.74
N ALA A 129 7.43 14.10 -11.32
CA ALA A 129 7.99 13.51 -12.52
C ALA A 129 8.32 12.01 -12.34
N ALA A 130 8.94 11.64 -11.21
CA ALA A 130 9.24 10.25 -10.90
C ALA A 130 7.96 9.39 -10.79
N ARG A 131 6.89 9.93 -10.20
CA ARG A 131 5.58 9.26 -10.11
C ARG A 131 4.94 9.12 -11.49
N THR A 132 4.83 10.21 -12.24
CA THR A 132 4.18 10.23 -13.56
C THR A 132 4.88 9.30 -14.55
N GLU A 133 6.21 9.33 -14.65
CA GLU A 133 6.94 8.43 -15.53
C GLU A 133 6.81 6.96 -15.09
N GLY A 134 6.81 6.69 -13.78
CA GLY A 134 6.56 5.36 -13.23
C GLY A 134 5.18 4.80 -13.60
N GLN A 135 4.14 5.64 -13.53
CA GLN A 135 2.78 5.26 -13.93
C GLN A 135 2.66 5.01 -15.43
N GLN A 136 3.30 5.83 -16.26
CA GLN A 136 3.22 5.71 -17.73
C GLN A 136 4.04 4.54 -18.29
N SER A 137 5.23 4.32 -17.73
CA SER A 137 6.25 3.45 -18.33
C SER A 137 6.73 2.31 -17.43
N GLY A 138 6.22 2.20 -16.20
CA GLY A 138 6.57 1.14 -15.24
C GLY A 138 7.61 1.58 -14.20
N ASN A 139 7.68 0.81 -13.10
CA ASN A 139 8.53 1.12 -11.95
C ASN A 139 10.03 1.09 -12.29
N ALA A 140 10.45 0.26 -13.24
CA ALA A 140 11.82 0.21 -13.71
C ALA A 140 12.31 1.58 -14.21
N VAL A 141 11.46 2.30 -14.95
CA VAL A 141 11.76 3.66 -15.44
C VAL A 141 11.90 4.63 -14.29
N ARG A 142 10.96 4.59 -13.34
CA ARG A 142 11.03 5.41 -12.13
C ARG A 142 12.35 5.20 -11.37
N TRP A 143 12.72 3.95 -11.10
CA TRP A 143 13.89 3.63 -10.28
C TRP A 143 15.22 3.88 -10.99
N LEU A 144 15.32 3.64 -12.30
CA LEU A 144 16.56 3.88 -13.05
C LEU A 144 16.73 5.36 -13.41
N LYS A 145 15.69 6.05 -13.91
CA LYS A 145 15.81 7.47 -14.32
C LYS A 145 15.84 8.44 -13.15
N HIS A 146 15.09 8.16 -12.09
CA HIS A 146 14.98 9.07 -10.94
C HIS A 146 15.73 8.62 -9.72
N GLY A 147 16.25 7.39 -9.69
CA GLY A 147 17.10 6.86 -8.62
C GLY A 147 18.44 7.58 -8.49
N ARG A 148 19.42 6.88 -7.89
CA ARG A 148 20.79 7.38 -7.75
C ARG A 148 21.32 7.82 -9.12
N PRO A 149 21.94 9.00 -9.26
CA PRO A 149 22.53 9.39 -10.53
C PRO A 149 23.65 8.43 -10.96
N PHE A 150 23.75 8.14 -12.25
CA PHE A 150 24.88 7.41 -12.81
C PHE A 150 26.08 8.34 -12.98
N ARG A 151 27.28 7.78 -13.01
CA ARG A 151 28.50 8.54 -13.25
C ARG A 151 28.51 9.00 -14.72
N ARG A 152 29.04 10.20 -14.95
CA ARG A 152 29.31 10.72 -16.29
C ARG A 152 30.17 9.74 -17.09
N THR A 153 29.97 9.74 -18.40
CA THR A 153 30.72 8.90 -19.32
C THR A 153 31.20 9.76 -20.48
N ASP A 154 32.46 9.63 -20.87
CA ASP A 154 33.03 10.46 -21.96
C ASP A 154 32.63 9.96 -23.36
N MET A 155 31.76 8.95 -23.43
CA MET A 155 31.35 8.30 -24.67
C MET A 155 29.94 8.72 -25.09
N SER A 156 29.73 8.87 -26.40
CA SER A 156 28.41 9.14 -26.97
C SER A 156 27.40 8.03 -26.64
N PRO A 157 26.10 8.36 -26.43
CA PRO A 157 25.07 7.38 -26.18
C PRO A 157 24.93 6.42 -27.37
N PHE A 158 24.70 5.13 -27.09
CA PHE A 158 24.34 4.16 -28.12
C PHE A 158 23.05 4.56 -28.83
N SER A 159 22.96 4.33 -30.13
CA SER A 159 21.69 4.46 -30.87
C SER A 159 20.64 3.47 -30.33
N TRP A 160 19.35 3.78 -30.44
CA TRP A 160 18.30 2.88 -29.98
C TRP A 160 18.35 1.50 -30.65
N LYS A 161 18.75 1.46 -31.93
CA LYS A 161 18.97 0.21 -32.67
C LYS A 161 20.03 -0.66 -32.00
N GLU A 162 21.19 -0.10 -31.67
CA GLU A 162 22.26 -0.83 -30.96
C GLU A 162 21.83 -1.28 -29.56
N VAL A 163 21.01 -0.49 -28.86
CA VAL A 163 20.47 -0.88 -27.55
C VAL A 163 19.57 -2.10 -27.68
N TRP A 164 18.63 -2.07 -28.61
CA TRP A 164 17.69 -3.17 -28.82
C TRP A 164 18.35 -4.44 -29.38
N ASP A 165 19.29 -4.30 -30.31
CA ASP A 165 19.91 -5.44 -31.00
C ASP A 165 21.07 -6.03 -30.20
N GLY A 166 21.75 -5.22 -29.38
CA GLY A 166 23.03 -5.58 -28.74
C GLY A 166 23.00 -5.72 -27.23
N SER A 167 21.83 -5.73 -26.58
CA SER A 167 21.70 -5.89 -25.13
C SER A 167 21.01 -7.19 -24.75
N GLN A 168 21.46 -7.80 -23.65
CA GLN A 168 20.74 -8.91 -23.03
C GLN A 168 19.43 -8.40 -22.40
N VAL A 169 18.34 -9.15 -22.61
CA VAL A 169 17.06 -8.88 -21.96
C VAL A 169 17.07 -9.49 -20.56
N LEU A 170 17.04 -8.65 -19.52
CA LEU A 170 16.93 -9.07 -18.13
C LEU A 170 15.50 -8.93 -17.64
N ARG A 171 15.12 -9.68 -16.60
CA ARG A 171 13.81 -9.49 -15.96
C ARG A 171 13.88 -8.29 -15.01
N ALA A 172 12.92 -7.37 -15.08
CA ALA A 172 12.81 -6.31 -14.09
C ALA A 172 12.32 -6.89 -12.75
N PRO A 173 13.03 -6.66 -11.63
CA PRO A 173 12.55 -7.06 -10.32
C PRO A 173 11.24 -6.34 -9.95
N SER A 174 10.32 -7.04 -9.30
CA SER A 174 9.02 -6.50 -8.91
C SER A 174 9.06 -5.61 -7.66
N SER A 175 10.07 -5.79 -6.80
CA SER A 175 10.24 -5.02 -5.57
C SER A 175 11.39 -4.00 -5.68
N GLN A 176 11.22 -2.86 -5.04
CA GLN A 176 12.19 -1.76 -5.04
C GLN A 176 13.49 -2.10 -4.30
N ASP A 177 13.41 -2.93 -3.26
CA ASP A 177 14.52 -3.38 -2.41
C ASP A 177 15.25 -4.62 -2.96
N SER A 178 14.84 -5.13 -4.12
CA SER A 178 15.50 -6.29 -4.72
C SER A 178 16.97 -6.00 -5.02
N VAL A 179 17.85 -6.87 -4.54
CA VAL A 179 19.30 -6.81 -4.74
C VAL A 179 19.67 -6.86 -6.23
N ASP A 180 18.84 -7.45 -7.08
CA ASP A 180 19.03 -7.50 -8.53
C ASP A 180 19.08 -6.10 -9.17
N TRP A 181 18.46 -5.09 -8.55
CA TRP A 181 18.59 -3.71 -9.00
C TRP A 181 20.04 -3.22 -8.94
N LEU A 182 20.84 -3.66 -7.97
CA LEU A 182 22.26 -3.30 -7.91
C LEU A 182 23.02 -3.86 -9.12
N ALA A 183 22.74 -5.11 -9.51
CA ALA A 183 23.33 -5.71 -10.71
C ALA A 183 22.90 -4.99 -11.99
N ILE A 184 21.60 -4.70 -12.15
CA ILE A 184 21.07 -3.97 -13.31
C ILE A 184 21.72 -2.59 -13.43
N ARG A 185 21.89 -1.88 -12.32
CA ARG A 185 22.55 -0.55 -12.31
C ARG A 185 24.02 -0.66 -12.67
N ASN A 186 24.74 -1.68 -12.18
CA ASN A 186 26.14 -1.91 -12.55
C ASN A 186 26.29 -2.24 -14.05
N ILE A 187 25.38 -3.06 -14.60
CA ILE A 187 25.33 -3.36 -16.04
C ILE A 187 25.08 -2.08 -16.83
N LEU A 188 24.07 -1.29 -16.44
CA LEU A 188 23.77 -0.03 -17.13
C LEU A 188 24.94 0.98 -17.02
N GLN A 189 25.65 1.05 -15.88
CA GLN A 189 26.82 1.91 -15.73
C GLN A 189 28.01 1.45 -16.59
N GLY A 190 28.29 0.16 -16.65
CA GLY A 190 29.44 -0.40 -17.36
C GLY A 190 29.20 -0.54 -18.86
N GLN A 191 28.04 -1.06 -19.26
CA GLN A 191 27.68 -1.28 -20.66
C GLN A 191 26.98 -0.07 -21.29
N ARG A 192 26.54 0.92 -20.49
CA ARG A 192 25.80 2.12 -20.93
C ARG A 192 24.46 1.83 -21.61
N ARG A 193 24.00 0.57 -21.56
CA ARG A 193 22.72 0.10 -22.09
C ARG A 193 22.24 -1.15 -21.34
N VAL A 194 20.93 -1.32 -21.22
CA VAL A 194 20.29 -2.55 -20.73
C VAL A 194 18.86 -2.64 -21.25
N VAL A 195 18.34 -3.84 -21.47
CA VAL A 195 16.94 -4.06 -21.84
C VAL A 195 16.27 -4.87 -20.74
N LEU A 196 15.15 -4.39 -20.22
CA LEU A 196 14.40 -5.04 -19.15
C LEU A 196 13.02 -5.50 -19.64
N ALA A 197 12.68 -6.75 -19.39
CA ALA A 197 11.31 -7.25 -19.50
C ALA A 197 10.58 -6.97 -18.18
N ASP A 198 9.66 -6.02 -18.20
CA ASP A 198 8.85 -5.63 -17.06
C ASP A 198 7.48 -6.32 -17.13
N ALA A 199 7.34 -7.39 -16.35
CA ALA A 199 6.12 -8.18 -16.29
C ALA A 199 4.94 -7.40 -15.69
N ALA A 200 5.18 -6.39 -14.83
CA ALA A 200 4.11 -5.61 -14.23
C ALA A 200 3.45 -4.68 -15.26
N SER A 201 4.24 -4.06 -16.13
CA SER A 201 3.76 -3.19 -17.20
C SER A 201 3.49 -3.91 -18.53
N GLN A 202 3.87 -5.19 -18.66
CA GLN A 202 3.82 -5.97 -19.91
C GLN A 202 4.60 -5.30 -21.06
N LYS A 203 5.66 -4.58 -20.70
CA LYS A 203 6.54 -3.85 -21.63
C LYS A 203 7.95 -4.39 -21.55
N THR A 204 8.63 -4.36 -22.69
CA THR A 204 10.09 -4.42 -22.72
C THR A 204 10.60 -3.00 -22.81
N ILE A 205 11.53 -2.64 -21.93
CA ILE A 205 12.01 -1.26 -21.78
C ILE A 205 13.52 -1.27 -21.96
N ALA A 206 13.99 -0.57 -22.99
CA ALA A 206 15.38 -0.30 -23.23
C ALA A 206 15.82 0.94 -22.47
N PHE A 207 17.00 0.87 -21.86
CA PHE A 207 17.65 1.99 -21.17
C PHE A 207 19.02 2.24 -21.78
N ARG A 208 19.42 3.50 -21.88
CA ARG A 208 20.79 3.89 -22.22
C ARG A 208 21.24 5.10 -21.39
N LEU A 209 22.55 5.22 -21.20
CA LEU A 209 23.16 6.40 -20.58
C LEU A 209 23.64 7.38 -21.65
N ASN A 210 23.37 8.67 -21.44
CA ASN A 210 24.03 9.74 -22.19
C ASN A 210 25.35 10.15 -21.53
N ALA A 211 26.10 11.06 -22.17
CA ALA A 211 27.42 11.50 -21.69
C ALA A 211 27.38 12.11 -20.28
N LEU A 212 26.25 12.70 -19.89
CA LEU A 212 26.05 13.29 -18.56
C LEU A 212 25.70 12.25 -17.49
N GLY A 213 25.59 10.97 -17.83
CA GLY A 213 25.12 9.92 -16.91
C GLY A 213 23.61 9.98 -16.67
N GLN A 214 22.85 10.66 -17.53
CA GLN A 214 21.38 10.64 -17.45
C GLN A 214 20.86 9.40 -18.20
N VAL A 215 19.82 8.79 -17.64
CA VAL A 215 19.17 7.63 -18.22
C VAL A 215 18.08 8.08 -19.19
N GLU A 216 18.17 7.61 -20.42
CA GLU A 216 17.11 7.68 -21.41
C GLU A 216 16.43 6.31 -21.52
N SER A 217 15.14 6.29 -21.85
CA SER A 217 14.38 5.05 -21.98
C SER A 217 13.52 5.03 -23.25
N ASP A 218 13.41 3.87 -23.88
CA ASP A 218 12.51 3.58 -24.98
C ASP A 218 11.73 2.29 -24.66
N ALA A 219 10.43 2.25 -24.95
CA ALA A 219 9.56 1.14 -24.55
C ALA A 219 8.88 0.51 -25.76
N LYS A 220 8.81 -0.82 -25.77
CA LYS A 220 8.07 -1.62 -26.75
C LYS A 220 7.09 -2.52 -26.01
N ASP A 221 5.86 -2.58 -26.50
CA ASP A 221 4.86 -3.51 -25.96
C ASP A 221 5.29 -4.95 -26.24
N MET A 222 5.32 -5.81 -25.20
CA MET A 222 5.74 -7.21 -25.34
C MET A 222 4.84 -7.99 -26.30
N VAL A 223 3.55 -7.61 -26.37
CA VAL A 223 2.54 -8.23 -27.23
C VAL A 223 2.95 -8.17 -28.69
N ARG A 224 3.49 -7.05 -29.17
CA ARG A 224 3.95 -6.92 -30.56
C ARG A 224 5.23 -7.71 -30.84
N ALA A 225 6.10 -7.85 -29.85
CA ALA A 225 7.36 -8.59 -29.98
C ALA A 225 7.14 -10.11 -30.00
N LEU A 226 6.18 -10.63 -29.22
CA LEU A 226 5.80 -12.04 -29.23
C LEU A 226 5.05 -12.42 -30.52
N HIS A 227 4.15 -11.57 -31.00
CA HIS A 227 3.45 -11.80 -32.28
C HIS A 227 4.38 -11.83 -33.51
N ARG A 228 5.52 -11.12 -33.49
CA ARG A 228 6.50 -11.18 -34.58
C ARG A 228 7.35 -12.45 -34.58
N ARG A 229 7.48 -13.16 -33.45
CA ARG A 229 8.22 -14.44 -33.40
C ARG A 229 7.35 -15.64 -33.75
N SER A 230 6.04 -15.56 -33.53
CA SER A 230 5.09 -16.62 -33.92
C SER A 230 4.71 -16.61 -35.41
N PHE A 231 5.07 -15.56 -36.17
CA PHE A 231 4.95 -15.51 -37.63
C PHE A 231 6.32 -15.52 -38.30
N THR A 232 7.10 -16.58 -38.08
CA THR A 232 8.05 -17.02 -39.11
C THR A 232 7.33 -18.09 -39.92
N SER A 233 7.11 -17.79 -41.21
CA SER A 233 6.47 -18.70 -42.16
C SER A 233 7.36 -19.94 -42.32
N SER A 234 7.06 -20.97 -41.54
CA SER A 234 7.46 -22.34 -41.84
C SER A 234 6.35 -22.96 -42.66
N ASN A 235 6.38 -22.72 -43.97
CA ASN A 235 5.72 -23.60 -44.91
C ASN A 235 6.41 -24.96 -44.83
N ASP A 236 5.71 -25.95 -44.28
CA ASP A 236 5.78 -27.39 -44.60
C ASP A 236 5.42 -28.20 -43.36
N VAL A 237 4.16 -28.69 -43.27
CA VAL A 237 3.76 -30.07 -42.92
C VAL A 237 2.24 -30.20 -43.14
N PRO A 238 1.72 -31.28 -43.77
CA PRO A 238 0.32 -31.42 -44.16
C PRO A 238 -0.59 -31.90 -43.03
N SER A 239 -1.85 -31.44 -43.06
CA SER A 239 -2.91 -31.83 -42.14
C SER A 239 -3.41 -33.26 -42.41
N ARG A 240 -3.22 -34.19 -41.46
CA ARG A 240 -4.06 -35.39 -41.26
C ARG A 240 -3.62 -36.16 -40.01
N HIS A 241 -4.44 -36.13 -38.96
CA HIS A 241 -4.96 -37.31 -38.24
C HIS A 241 -5.72 -36.87 -36.97
N ILE A 242 -7.04 -37.05 -37.01
CA ILE A 242 -7.91 -37.15 -35.84
C ILE A 242 -8.05 -38.65 -35.58
N LEU A 243 -7.78 -39.11 -34.34
CA LEU A 243 -8.67 -39.98 -33.53
C LEU A 243 -7.99 -40.61 -32.29
N LYS A 244 -8.80 -40.69 -31.23
CA LYS A 244 -8.86 -41.68 -30.13
C LYS A 244 -7.98 -41.52 -28.87
N THR A 245 -8.63 -40.97 -27.85
CA THR A 245 -8.81 -41.46 -26.46
C THR A 245 -7.72 -42.35 -25.83
N ASN A 246 -7.19 -41.87 -24.69
CA ASN A 246 -6.92 -42.69 -23.52
C ASN A 246 -7.12 -41.87 -22.24
N SER A 247 -7.88 -42.42 -21.30
CA SER A 247 -8.26 -41.85 -20.01
C SER A 247 -7.22 -42.23 -18.95
N ASP A 248 -6.12 -41.48 -18.82
CA ASP A 248 -5.33 -41.45 -17.57
C ASP A 248 -4.23 -40.36 -17.50
N GLY A 249 -4.42 -39.23 -18.21
CA GLY A 249 -3.42 -38.15 -18.28
C GLY A 249 -3.51 -37.05 -17.20
N SER A 250 -4.47 -37.12 -16.27
CA SER A 250 -4.81 -35.99 -15.38
C SER A 250 -3.82 -35.71 -14.24
N LYS A 251 -2.77 -36.53 -14.07
CA LYS A 251 -1.74 -36.31 -13.03
C LYS A 251 -0.44 -35.66 -13.53
N GLU A 252 -0.18 -35.62 -14.83
CA GLU A 252 1.04 -34.99 -15.40
C GLU A 252 0.80 -33.59 -16.00
N LEU A 253 -0.46 -33.17 -16.18
CA LEU A 253 -0.81 -31.87 -16.80
C LEU A 253 -0.75 -30.66 -15.86
N PHE A 254 -0.53 -30.84 -14.56
CA PHE A 254 -0.41 -29.72 -13.60
C PHE A 254 0.95 -28.99 -13.66
N LYS A 255 1.93 -29.48 -14.45
CA LYS A 255 3.30 -28.91 -14.49
C LYS A 255 3.58 -27.95 -15.64
N ARG A 256 2.65 -27.72 -16.57
CA ARG A 256 2.88 -26.85 -17.74
C ARG A 256 1.74 -25.85 -17.86
N GLY A 257 1.99 -24.59 -17.49
CA GLY A 257 1.02 -23.50 -17.45
C GLY A 257 0.41 -23.15 -18.80
N ILE A 258 -0.58 -23.95 -19.21
CA ILE A 258 -1.50 -23.64 -20.30
C ILE A 258 -2.72 -22.92 -19.68
N PRO A 259 -3.19 -21.78 -20.22
CA PRO A 259 -4.37 -21.10 -19.72
C PRO A 259 -5.60 -22.01 -19.83
N PHE A 260 -6.33 -22.13 -18.72
CA PHE A 260 -7.56 -22.90 -18.59
C PHE A 260 -8.66 -22.24 -19.43
N HIS A 261 -9.25 -22.96 -20.39
CA HIS A 261 -10.56 -22.61 -20.91
C HIS A 261 -11.60 -23.23 -19.99
N ALA A 262 -12.32 -22.39 -19.25
CA ALA A 262 -13.37 -22.83 -18.35
C ALA A 262 -14.46 -23.59 -19.11
N GLY A 263 -14.71 -24.83 -18.70
CA GLY A 263 -15.93 -25.55 -19.08
C GLY A 263 -17.18 -24.83 -18.53
N PRO A 264 -18.38 -25.18 -19.04
CA PRO A 264 -19.65 -24.49 -18.77
C PRO A 264 -20.15 -24.54 -17.30
N SER A 265 -19.32 -25.00 -16.36
CA SER A 265 -19.64 -25.14 -14.93
C SER A 265 -18.71 -24.33 -13.99
N ALA A 266 -17.92 -23.39 -14.51
CA ALA A 266 -17.19 -22.44 -13.66
C ALA A 266 -18.15 -21.56 -12.84
N PRO A 267 -17.80 -21.20 -11.59
CA PRO A 267 -18.64 -20.35 -10.75
C PRO A 267 -19.00 -19.08 -11.52
N GLN A 268 -20.30 -18.81 -11.61
CA GLN A 268 -20.82 -17.65 -12.32
C GLN A 268 -20.10 -16.40 -11.83
N SER A 269 -19.78 -15.49 -12.76
CA SER A 269 -18.98 -14.28 -12.57
C SER A 269 -19.55 -13.24 -11.59
N GLN A 270 -20.51 -13.63 -10.75
CA GLN A 270 -21.36 -12.78 -9.94
C GLN A 270 -21.14 -12.98 -8.42
N THR A 271 -20.09 -13.67 -8.01
CA THR A 271 -19.79 -13.85 -6.57
C THR A 271 -18.41 -13.28 -6.22
N LEU A 272 -18.25 -12.87 -4.97
CA LEU A 272 -16.98 -12.36 -4.47
C LEU A 272 -15.85 -13.41 -4.51
N GLU A 273 -16.17 -14.69 -4.51
CA GLU A 273 -15.20 -15.80 -4.63
C GLU A 273 -14.42 -15.71 -5.95
N PHE A 274 -15.08 -15.29 -7.03
CA PHE A 274 -14.41 -15.04 -8.30
C PHE A 274 -13.30 -14.00 -8.12
N VAL A 275 -13.61 -12.88 -7.49
CA VAL A 275 -12.64 -11.81 -7.17
C VAL A 275 -11.52 -12.29 -6.24
N LEU A 276 -11.86 -13.10 -5.23
CA LEU A 276 -10.91 -13.55 -4.20
C LEU A 276 -9.99 -14.68 -4.68
N SER A 277 -10.35 -15.37 -5.76
CA SER A 277 -9.52 -16.43 -6.36
C SER A 277 -8.17 -15.92 -6.93
N TYR A 278 -8.02 -14.61 -7.10
CA TYR A 278 -6.84 -13.97 -7.67
C TYR A 278 -5.73 -13.68 -6.65
N HIS A 279 -5.13 -14.73 -6.09
CA HIS A 279 -4.14 -14.63 -4.99
C HIS A 279 -2.86 -13.83 -5.29
N GLN A 280 -2.54 -13.56 -6.57
CA GLN A 280 -1.36 -12.78 -6.98
C GLN A 280 -1.71 -11.39 -7.56
N GLY A 281 -2.98 -11.01 -7.50
CA GLY A 281 -3.52 -9.84 -8.19
C GLY A 281 -4.47 -10.22 -9.31
N PHE A 282 -5.36 -9.29 -9.64
CA PHE A 282 -6.42 -9.50 -10.62
C PHE A 282 -5.79 -9.69 -12.00
N ILE A 283 -5.85 -10.92 -12.53
CA ILE A 283 -5.26 -11.26 -13.82
C ILE A 283 -6.20 -10.70 -14.89
N ILE A 284 -5.74 -9.65 -15.56
CA ILE A 284 -6.46 -9.03 -16.68
C ILE A 284 -6.40 -10.02 -17.85
N GLN A 285 -7.54 -10.63 -18.19
CA GLN A 285 -7.63 -11.60 -19.28
C GLN A 285 -7.61 -10.91 -20.65
N HIS A 286 -8.09 -9.67 -20.71
CA HIS A 286 -8.14 -8.89 -21.94
C HIS A 286 -6.93 -7.97 -22.07
N ASN A 287 -6.50 -7.70 -23.30
CA ASN A 287 -5.41 -6.77 -23.57
C ASN A 287 -5.91 -5.32 -23.45
N LEU A 288 -6.23 -4.91 -22.21
CA LEU A 288 -6.83 -3.62 -21.91
C LEU A 288 -5.76 -2.54 -21.79
N ALA A 289 -5.91 -1.48 -22.58
CA ALA A 289 -5.18 -0.24 -22.38
C ALA A 289 -5.97 0.67 -21.42
N PRO A 290 -5.31 1.60 -20.71
CA PRO A 290 -6.02 2.65 -19.97
C PRO A 290 -7.04 3.34 -20.87
N THR A 291 -8.22 3.63 -20.32
CA THR A 291 -9.32 4.27 -21.06
C THR A 291 -8.81 5.55 -21.74
N SER A 292 -8.90 5.56 -23.07
CA SER A 292 -8.37 6.63 -23.91
C SER A 292 -9.05 7.97 -23.62
N GLY A 293 -8.31 9.08 -23.75
CA GLY A 293 -8.84 10.43 -23.49
C GLY A 293 -8.61 10.95 -22.08
N GLY A 294 -7.78 10.27 -21.27
CA GLY A 294 -7.39 10.70 -19.94
C GLY A 294 -8.59 10.91 -19.02
N VAL A 295 -8.64 12.05 -18.32
CA VAL A 295 -9.73 12.40 -17.39
C VAL A 295 -11.09 12.37 -18.09
N ALA A 296 -11.19 12.86 -19.32
CA ALA A 296 -12.45 12.89 -20.07
C ALA A 296 -12.92 11.49 -20.51
N GLY A 297 -11.97 10.57 -20.75
CA GLY A 297 -12.26 9.16 -21.01
C GLY A 297 -12.79 8.45 -19.77
N LEU A 298 -12.14 8.70 -18.63
CA LEU A 298 -12.56 8.16 -17.33
C LEU A 298 -13.92 8.72 -16.90
N ASP A 299 -14.20 10.01 -17.11
CA ASP A 299 -15.53 10.56 -16.86
C ASP A 299 -16.57 9.92 -17.77
N ARG A 300 -16.26 9.65 -19.04
CA ARG A 300 -17.18 8.93 -19.92
C ARG A 300 -17.50 7.53 -19.44
N LYS A 301 -16.49 6.78 -18.97
CA LYS A 301 -16.69 5.38 -18.57
C LYS A 301 -17.23 5.22 -17.14
N TRP A 302 -16.77 6.04 -16.20
CA TRP A 302 -16.96 5.83 -14.75
C TRP A 302 -17.73 6.94 -14.03
N ALA A 303 -18.23 7.97 -14.72
CA ALA A 303 -18.91 9.10 -14.04
C ALA A 303 -20.10 8.67 -13.18
N SER A 304 -20.85 7.64 -13.59
CA SER A 304 -22.03 7.17 -12.86
C SER A 304 -21.71 6.19 -11.73
N THR A 305 -20.47 5.69 -11.67
CA THR A 305 -20.01 4.75 -10.66
C THR A 305 -19.76 5.48 -9.34
N LEU A 306 -20.24 4.91 -8.22
CA LEU A 306 -19.93 5.44 -6.89
C LEU A 306 -18.41 5.48 -6.69
N HIS A 307 -17.87 6.60 -6.21
CA HIS A 307 -16.47 6.73 -5.85
C HIS A 307 -16.32 6.89 -4.34
N PHE A 308 -15.35 6.17 -3.77
CA PHE A 308 -14.91 6.34 -2.39
C PHE A 308 -13.42 6.67 -2.39
N ARG A 309 -13.07 7.84 -1.83
CA ARG A 309 -11.69 8.35 -1.85
C ARG A 309 -11.07 8.33 -3.25
N GLU A 310 -11.82 8.84 -4.24
CA GLU A 310 -11.41 8.92 -5.66
C GLU A 310 -11.30 7.58 -6.41
N HIS A 311 -11.67 6.45 -5.80
CA HIS A 311 -11.63 5.13 -6.44
C HIS A 311 -13.04 4.57 -6.62
N PRO A 312 -13.33 3.88 -7.73
CA PRO A 312 -14.66 3.36 -8.01
C PRO A 312 -15.03 2.23 -7.05
N VAL A 313 -16.32 2.16 -6.74
CA VAL A 313 -16.97 1.14 -5.92
C VAL A 313 -17.94 0.37 -6.83
N LEU A 314 -17.56 -0.85 -7.18
CA LEU A 314 -18.22 -1.70 -8.16
C LEU A 314 -19.02 -2.80 -7.46
N ASP A 315 -20.23 -3.05 -7.94
CA ASP A 315 -21.08 -4.14 -7.45
C ASP A 315 -20.78 -5.40 -8.27
N VAL A 316 -20.31 -6.47 -7.64
CA VAL A 316 -19.93 -7.71 -8.32
C VAL A 316 -21.12 -8.36 -9.06
N HIS A 317 -22.35 -8.09 -8.63
CA HIS A 317 -23.55 -8.68 -9.25
C HIS A 317 -23.97 -7.97 -10.53
N THR A 318 -23.57 -6.71 -10.72
CA THR A 318 -23.97 -5.90 -11.88
C THR A 318 -22.81 -5.46 -12.77
N THR A 319 -21.57 -5.58 -12.28
CA THR A 319 -20.37 -5.20 -13.02
C THR A 319 -19.85 -6.40 -13.80
N SER A 320 -19.68 -6.25 -15.12
CA SER A 320 -19.08 -7.29 -15.96
C SER A 320 -17.61 -7.53 -15.55
N VAL A 321 -17.09 -8.73 -15.80
CA VAL A 321 -15.67 -9.04 -15.57
C VAL A 321 -14.77 -8.09 -16.37
N GLY A 322 -15.14 -7.79 -17.62
CA GLY A 322 -14.38 -6.86 -18.46
C GLY A 322 -14.34 -5.44 -17.90
N ASP A 323 -15.41 -4.97 -17.26
CA ASP A 323 -15.42 -3.66 -16.60
C ASP A 323 -14.65 -3.67 -15.28
N LEU A 324 -14.71 -4.75 -14.50
CA LEU A 324 -13.84 -4.94 -13.34
C LEU A 324 -12.36 -4.89 -13.74
N GLU A 325 -12.00 -5.60 -14.82
CA GLU A 325 -10.65 -5.58 -15.38
C GLU A 325 -10.25 -4.18 -15.84
N GLN A 326 -11.11 -3.50 -16.61
CA GLN A 326 -10.83 -2.15 -17.09
C GLN A 326 -10.66 -1.17 -15.93
N ALA A 327 -11.49 -1.27 -14.88
CA ALA A 327 -11.41 -0.38 -13.73
C ALA A 327 -10.07 -0.55 -12.98
N VAL A 328 -9.55 -1.77 -12.88
CA VAL A 328 -8.23 -2.05 -12.28
C VAL A 328 -7.07 -1.63 -13.20
N VAL A 329 -7.31 -1.42 -14.49
CA VAL A 329 -6.33 -0.81 -15.41
C VAL A 329 -6.35 0.71 -15.32
N ASP A 330 -7.54 1.28 -15.18
CA ASP A 330 -7.78 2.72 -15.13
C ASP A 330 -7.40 3.34 -13.78
N TYR A 331 -7.47 2.55 -12.70
CA TYR A 331 -7.19 2.96 -11.33
C TYR A 331 -6.15 2.04 -10.69
N ASP A 332 -5.36 2.57 -9.76
CA ASP A 332 -4.35 1.77 -9.02
C ASP A 332 -5.00 0.62 -8.21
N TYR A 333 -6.26 0.82 -7.80
CA TYR A 333 -7.11 -0.19 -7.18
C TYR A 333 -8.59 0.19 -7.30
N VAL A 334 -9.48 -0.76 -7.01
CA VAL A 334 -10.93 -0.52 -6.95
C VAL A 334 -11.53 -1.17 -5.72
N TYR A 335 -12.69 -0.68 -5.29
CA TYR A 335 -13.50 -1.38 -4.29
C TYR A 335 -14.55 -2.22 -4.99
N VAL A 336 -14.70 -3.46 -4.57
CA VAL A 336 -15.73 -4.36 -5.08
C VAL A 336 -16.56 -4.85 -3.91
N TYR A 337 -17.87 -4.72 -4.02
CA TYR A 337 -18.79 -5.19 -2.99
C TYR A 337 -19.76 -6.22 -3.55
N GLY A 338 -20.18 -7.15 -2.70
CA GLY A 338 -21.06 -8.25 -3.07
C GLY A 338 -21.23 -9.22 -1.91
N THR A 339 -22.00 -10.27 -2.10
CA THR A 339 -22.09 -11.36 -1.11
C THR A 339 -21.07 -12.46 -1.42
N LYS A 340 -20.49 -13.01 -0.35
CA LYS A 340 -19.70 -14.25 -0.43
C LYS A 340 -20.65 -15.44 -0.37
N GLN A 341 -20.29 -16.53 -1.02
CA GLN A 341 -21.00 -17.79 -0.96
C GLN A 341 -21.13 -18.24 0.51
N GLY A 342 -22.37 -18.44 0.95
CA GLY A 342 -22.69 -18.82 2.33
C GLY A 342 -22.69 -17.66 3.35
N GLN A 343 -22.47 -16.41 2.93
CA GLN A 343 -22.61 -15.22 3.78
C GLN A 343 -23.85 -14.43 3.38
N SER A 344 -24.67 -14.06 4.38
CA SER A 344 -25.84 -13.20 4.19
C SER A 344 -25.47 -11.72 4.09
N GLU A 345 -24.34 -11.32 4.68
CA GLU A 345 -23.88 -9.94 4.63
C GLU A 345 -22.98 -9.66 3.43
N PRO A 346 -23.12 -8.49 2.77
CA PRO A 346 -22.23 -8.09 1.71
C PRO A 346 -20.83 -7.75 2.25
N SER A 347 -19.79 -8.40 1.71
CA SER A 347 -18.40 -7.99 1.96
C SER A 347 -17.97 -6.92 0.96
N ILE A 348 -16.91 -6.20 1.33
CA ILE A 348 -16.26 -5.24 0.45
C ILE A 348 -14.79 -5.59 0.39
N VAL A 349 -14.27 -5.74 -0.81
CA VAL A 349 -12.91 -6.18 -1.11
C VAL A 349 -12.20 -5.07 -1.88
N GLN A 350 -10.95 -4.83 -1.57
CA GLN A 350 -10.12 -3.90 -2.32
C GLN A 350 -9.28 -4.72 -3.31
N ILE A 351 -9.50 -4.53 -4.61
CA ILE A 351 -8.81 -5.27 -5.68
C ILE A 351 -7.68 -4.44 -6.25
N PHE A 352 -6.54 -5.09 -6.51
CA PHE A 352 -5.38 -4.50 -7.13
C PHE A 352 -4.99 -5.25 -8.40
N ARG A 353 -4.32 -4.53 -9.30
CA ARG A 353 -3.72 -5.14 -10.49
C ARG A 353 -2.60 -6.12 -10.17
N SER A 354 -1.72 -5.76 -9.24
CA SER A 354 -0.42 -6.44 -9.06
C SER A 354 -0.23 -7.07 -7.68
N ARG A 355 -1.29 -7.18 -6.87
CA ARG A 355 -1.22 -7.82 -5.55
C ARG A 355 -2.55 -8.44 -5.15
N ALA A 356 -2.49 -9.37 -4.20
CA ALA A 356 -3.66 -10.03 -3.64
C ALA A 356 -4.75 -9.01 -3.22
N PRO A 357 -6.04 -9.33 -3.47
CA PRO A 357 -7.14 -8.54 -2.93
C PRO A 357 -7.07 -8.44 -1.40
N ILE A 358 -7.48 -7.31 -0.84
CA ILE A 358 -7.59 -7.11 0.61
C ILE A 358 -9.06 -7.27 1.00
N ASP A 359 -9.34 -8.23 1.87
CA ASP A 359 -10.67 -8.60 2.32
C ASP A 359 -10.70 -8.86 3.84
N PRO A 360 -11.49 -8.10 4.62
CA PRO A 360 -12.30 -6.96 4.17
C PRO A 360 -11.42 -5.75 3.79
N ALA A 361 -11.91 -4.94 2.86
CA ALA A 361 -11.28 -3.68 2.49
C ALA A 361 -11.14 -2.75 3.71
N PRO A 362 -10.05 -1.96 3.81
CA PRO A 362 -9.94 -0.94 4.85
C PRO A 362 -11.13 0.02 4.81
N ASN A 363 -11.76 0.26 5.97
CA ASN A 363 -13.00 1.05 6.12
C ASN A 363 -14.26 0.42 5.50
N SER A 364 -14.30 -0.91 5.31
CA SER A 364 -15.47 -1.61 4.76
C SER A 364 -16.79 -1.27 5.47
N ARG A 365 -16.81 -1.09 6.79
CA ARG A 365 -18.02 -0.65 7.53
C ARG A 365 -18.53 0.72 7.05
N LEU A 366 -17.64 1.71 6.98
CA LEU A 366 -18.00 3.04 6.48
C LEU A 366 -18.43 2.98 5.02
N LEU A 367 -17.71 2.21 4.21
CA LEU A 367 -18.01 2.06 2.79
C LEU A 367 -19.37 1.40 2.56
N ARG A 368 -19.76 0.44 3.40
CA ARG A 368 -21.11 -0.17 3.40
C ARG A 368 -22.19 0.89 3.66
N GLN A 369 -22.00 1.74 4.65
CA GLN A 369 -22.93 2.85 4.94
C GLN A 369 -23.04 3.81 3.75
N VAL A 370 -21.92 4.13 3.10
CA VAL A 370 -21.91 4.99 1.89
C VAL A 370 -22.66 4.32 0.74
N ILE A 371 -22.46 3.02 0.51
CA ILE A 371 -23.18 2.25 -0.52
C ILE A 371 -24.68 2.25 -0.25
N GLU A 372 -25.11 1.96 0.99
CA GLU A 372 -26.52 1.95 1.38
C GLU A 372 -27.16 3.33 1.22
N GLN A 373 -26.47 4.39 1.67
CA GLN A 373 -26.95 5.75 1.53
C GLN A 373 -27.04 6.17 0.05
N SER A 374 -26.07 5.75 -0.77
CA SER A 374 -26.07 5.98 -2.22
C SER A 374 -27.24 5.28 -2.91
N ARG A 375 -27.54 4.03 -2.53
CA ARG A 375 -28.69 3.27 -3.04
C ARG A 375 -30.03 3.91 -2.64
N ARG A 376 -30.19 4.32 -1.37
CA ARG A 376 -31.40 5.03 -0.93
C ARG A 376 -31.59 6.33 -1.73
N TYR A 377 -30.52 7.09 -1.91
CA TYR A 377 -30.57 8.31 -2.69
C TYR A 377 -30.97 8.06 -4.16
N GLU A 378 -30.44 7.01 -4.77
CA GLU A 378 -30.83 6.58 -6.13
C GLU A 378 -32.31 6.20 -6.21
N ILE A 379 -32.88 5.55 -5.19
CA ILE A 379 -34.31 5.21 -5.14
C ILE A 379 -35.15 6.49 -5.06
N ASP A 380 -34.76 7.41 -4.20
CA ASP A 380 -35.54 8.61 -3.90
C ASP A 380 -35.45 9.67 -5.02
N HIS A 381 -34.29 9.78 -5.70
CA HIS A 381 -33.98 10.88 -6.63
C HIS A 381 -33.54 10.41 -8.02
N GLY A 382 -33.36 9.11 -8.23
CA GLY A 382 -32.91 8.55 -9.51
C GLY A 382 -31.38 8.52 -9.70
N ARG A 383 -30.97 7.74 -10.70
CA ARG A 383 -29.55 7.44 -11.01
C ARG A 383 -28.72 8.65 -11.38
N LEU A 384 -29.32 9.58 -12.13
CA LEU A 384 -28.59 10.73 -12.66
C LEU A 384 -28.13 11.68 -11.54
N PHE A 385 -29.00 11.99 -10.59
CA PHE A 385 -28.63 12.82 -9.44
C PHE A 385 -27.67 12.11 -8.50
N ARG A 386 -27.85 10.79 -8.30
CA ARG A 386 -26.87 9.97 -7.57
C ARG A 386 -25.47 10.08 -8.20
N ALA A 387 -25.36 10.00 -9.52
CA ALA A 387 -24.09 10.10 -10.23
C ALA A 387 -23.39 11.46 -10.09
N LEU A 388 -24.12 12.54 -9.81
CA LEU A 388 -23.52 13.86 -9.58
C LEU A 388 -22.94 14.01 -8.17
N ILE A 389 -23.56 13.38 -7.18
CA ILE A 389 -23.13 13.44 -5.78
C ILE A 389 -22.04 12.40 -5.48
N ASP A 390 -22.30 11.16 -5.90
CA ASP A 390 -21.52 10.00 -5.52
C ASP A 390 -20.57 9.54 -6.63
N GLY A 391 -20.68 10.12 -7.83
CA GLY A 391 -19.84 9.77 -8.97
C GLY A 391 -18.39 10.22 -8.83
N ARG A 392 -17.64 10.14 -9.92
CA ARG A 392 -16.25 10.62 -9.97
C ARG A 392 -16.19 12.12 -9.59
N PRO A 393 -15.21 12.57 -8.80
CA PRO A 393 -15.04 14.00 -8.52
C PRO A 393 -14.92 14.84 -9.80
N ILE A 394 -15.58 15.99 -9.84
CA ILE A 394 -15.67 16.90 -10.99
C ILE A 394 -14.62 18.00 -10.85
N GLN A 395 -13.50 17.88 -11.56
CA GLN A 395 -12.45 18.89 -11.49
C GLN A 395 -12.91 20.21 -12.13
N ARG A 396 -12.99 21.28 -11.31
CA ARG A 396 -13.29 22.63 -11.80
C ARG A 396 -12.15 23.13 -12.69
N ILE A 397 -12.50 23.66 -13.85
CA ILE A 397 -11.54 24.28 -14.77
C ILE A 397 -11.14 25.64 -14.19
N ALA A 398 -9.85 25.81 -13.91
CA ALA A 398 -9.33 27.07 -13.38
C ALA A 398 -9.60 28.23 -14.34
N GLY A 399 -10.17 29.33 -13.82
CA GLY A 399 -10.46 30.54 -14.59
C GLY A 399 -11.75 30.49 -15.43
N ALA A 400 -12.55 29.43 -15.33
CA ALA A 400 -13.82 29.36 -16.04
C ALA A 400 -14.88 30.29 -15.40
N PRO A 401 -15.72 30.96 -16.22
CA PRO A 401 -16.68 31.96 -15.75
C PRO A 401 -17.74 31.34 -14.83
N ALA A 402 -18.13 32.06 -13.79
CA ALA A 402 -19.14 31.62 -12.81
C ALA A 402 -20.58 31.82 -13.31
N GLU A 403 -20.83 31.61 -14.61
CA GLU A 403 -22.15 31.75 -15.20
C GLU A 403 -22.94 30.45 -15.01
N GLU A 404 -23.98 30.51 -14.17
CA GLU A 404 -24.87 29.38 -13.90
C GLU A 404 -25.52 28.89 -15.20
N ARG A 405 -25.39 27.59 -15.50
CA ARG A 405 -26.11 26.97 -16.63
C ARG A 405 -27.51 26.52 -16.22
N VAL A 406 -28.47 26.65 -17.13
CA VAL A 406 -29.85 26.20 -16.93
C VAL A 406 -30.13 24.99 -17.82
N PHE A 407 -30.63 23.92 -17.23
CA PHE A 407 -31.14 22.74 -17.92
C PHE A 407 -32.66 22.67 -17.76
N PHE A 408 -33.36 22.19 -18.78
CA PHE A 408 -34.80 22.01 -18.73
C PHE A 408 -35.14 20.52 -18.74
N SER A 409 -36.13 20.12 -17.95
CA SER A 409 -36.70 18.78 -17.88
C SER A 409 -38.22 18.87 -18.00
N GLY A 410 -38.89 17.77 -18.38
CA GLY A 410 -40.34 17.76 -18.59
C GLY A 410 -40.72 17.41 -20.02
N GLN A 411 -42.02 17.51 -20.33
CA GLN A 411 -42.54 17.08 -21.63
C GLN A 411 -42.07 18.05 -22.73
N GLY A 412 -41.54 17.51 -23.82
CA GLY A 412 -41.01 18.31 -24.93
C GLY A 412 -39.55 18.75 -24.80
N HIS A 413 -38.88 18.42 -23.69
CA HIS A 413 -37.44 18.69 -23.50
C HIS A 413 -36.61 17.41 -23.61
N PRO A 414 -35.33 17.51 -24.09
CA PRO A 414 -34.45 16.36 -24.15
C PRO A 414 -34.16 15.80 -22.74
N PRO A 415 -33.93 14.48 -22.62
CA PRO A 415 -33.51 13.88 -21.36
C PRO A 415 -32.25 14.57 -20.81
N LEU A 416 -32.18 14.76 -19.50
CA LEU A 416 -31.00 15.29 -18.84
C LEU A 416 -29.80 14.39 -19.14
N ASP A 417 -28.71 15.01 -19.61
CA ASP A 417 -27.46 14.32 -19.91
C ASP A 417 -26.45 14.53 -18.78
N LEU A 418 -26.01 13.44 -18.17
CA LEU A 418 -25.03 13.47 -17.07
C LEU A 418 -23.72 14.13 -17.51
N HIS A 419 -23.28 13.93 -18.75
CA HIS A 419 -22.04 14.52 -19.24
C HIS A 419 -22.15 16.04 -19.40
N ALA A 420 -23.25 16.53 -19.97
CA ALA A 420 -23.53 17.96 -20.07
C ALA A 420 -23.61 18.63 -18.69
N MET A 421 -24.25 17.98 -17.71
CA MET A 421 -24.38 18.52 -16.35
C MET A 421 -23.04 18.53 -15.58
N ARG A 422 -22.24 17.47 -15.73
CA ARG A 422 -20.87 17.44 -15.15
C ARG A 422 -19.96 18.47 -15.81
N ALA A 423 -20.06 18.63 -17.13
CA ALA A 423 -19.33 19.65 -17.87
C ALA A 423 -19.73 21.06 -17.40
N ALA A 424 -21.03 21.29 -17.17
CA ALA A 424 -21.53 22.52 -16.57
C ALA A 424 -20.87 22.75 -15.21
N LEU A 425 -20.96 21.82 -14.25
CA LEU A 425 -20.30 21.97 -12.94
C LEU A 425 -18.79 22.25 -13.05
N ALA A 426 -18.09 21.57 -13.96
CA ALA A 426 -16.67 21.79 -14.18
C ALA A 426 -16.35 23.22 -14.68
N THR A 427 -17.21 23.78 -15.55
CA THR A 427 -17.02 25.12 -16.12
C THR A 427 -17.56 26.24 -15.23
N SER A 428 -18.79 26.14 -14.74
CA SER A 428 -19.47 27.23 -14.05
C SER A 428 -19.41 27.11 -12.53
N GLY A 429 -19.08 25.94 -11.99
CA GLY A 429 -19.17 25.64 -10.57
C GLY A 429 -20.61 25.45 -10.07
N SER A 430 -21.62 25.80 -10.87
CA SER A 430 -23.04 25.57 -10.57
C SER A 430 -23.93 25.45 -11.82
N PHE A 431 -25.07 24.78 -11.69
CA PHE A 431 -26.15 24.80 -12.68
C PHE A 431 -27.50 24.62 -11.98
N ARG A 432 -28.61 24.98 -12.64
CA ARG A 432 -29.95 24.61 -12.20
C ARG A 432 -30.69 23.76 -13.23
N VAL A 433 -31.59 22.90 -12.75
CA VAL A 433 -32.54 22.13 -13.56
C VAL A 433 -33.93 22.63 -13.26
N GLU A 434 -34.64 23.07 -14.29
CA GLU A 434 -36.05 23.50 -14.23
C GLU A 434 -36.93 22.40 -14.81
N ASN A 435 -37.93 21.93 -14.06
CA ASN A 435 -38.96 21.07 -14.59
C ASN A 435 -40.10 21.93 -15.14
N VAL A 436 -40.24 21.96 -16.47
CA VAL A 436 -41.18 22.83 -17.17
C VAL A 436 -42.64 22.43 -16.91
N ASN A 437 -42.87 21.16 -16.51
CA ASN A 437 -44.22 20.68 -16.21
C ASN A 437 -44.66 21.05 -14.79
N THR A 438 -43.75 21.00 -13.80
CA THR A 438 -44.08 21.18 -12.37
C THR A 438 -43.66 22.54 -11.82
N GLY A 439 -42.75 23.24 -12.50
CA GLY A 439 -42.10 24.46 -12.00
C GLY A 439 -40.95 24.19 -11.01
N ASP A 440 -40.63 22.93 -10.70
CA ASP A 440 -39.60 22.60 -9.72
C ASP A 440 -38.20 22.99 -10.20
N THR A 441 -37.42 23.61 -9.32
CA THR A 441 -36.03 23.99 -9.55
C THR A 441 -35.06 23.24 -8.65
N PHE A 442 -34.07 22.60 -9.25
CA PHE A 442 -32.94 21.98 -8.54
C PHE A 442 -31.66 22.73 -8.85
N HIS A 443 -31.11 23.45 -7.88
CA HIS A 443 -29.80 24.10 -8.03
C HIS A 443 -28.68 23.20 -7.51
N TRP A 444 -27.61 23.11 -8.29
CA TRP A 444 -26.45 22.28 -8.05
C TRP A 444 -25.21 23.15 -8.03
N THR A 445 -24.35 22.93 -7.03
CA THR A 445 -23.06 23.62 -6.88
C THR A 445 -21.97 22.60 -6.61
N LEU A 446 -20.71 22.92 -6.93
CA LEU A 446 -19.58 22.11 -6.47
C LEU A 446 -19.24 22.47 -5.02
N ASN A 447 -19.21 21.46 -4.15
CA ASN A 447 -18.70 21.62 -2.79
C ASN A 447 -17.17 21.69 -2.75
N HIS A 448 -16.60 21.90 -1.55
CA HIS A 448 -15.15 21.94 -1.32
C HIS A 448 -14.39 20.67 -1.73
N ARG A 449 -15.08 19.57 -2.06
CA ARG A 449 -14.51 18.31 -2.55
C ARG A 449 -14.72 18.07 -4.03
N ASN A 450 -15.17 19.08 -4.77
CA ASN A 450 -15.46 18.96 -6.19
C ASN A 450 -16.53 17.90 -6.50
N LEU A 451 -17.45 17.67 -5.56
CA LEU A 451 -18.64 16.84 -5.79
C LEU A 451 -19.85 17.76 -5.95
N GLY A 452 -20.82 17.34 -6.77
CA GLY A 452 -22.09 18.05 -6.87
C GLY A 452 -22.82 18.02 -5.53
N SER A 453 -23.23 19.19 -5.04
CA SER A 453 -24.13 19.36 -3.91
C SER A 453 -25.40 20.04 -4.39
N VAL A 454 -26.55 19.55 -3.92
CA VAL A 454 -27.85 20.14 -4.21
C VAL A 454 -28.14 21.23 -3.18
N VAL A 455 -28.41 22.44 -3.66
CA VAL A 455 -29.04 23.51 -2.90
C VAL A 455 -30.46 23.58 -3.42
N ALA A 456 -31.37 22.80 -2.86
CA ALA A 456 -32.75 22.79 -3.34
C ALA A 456 -33.44 24.09 -2.92
N GLU A 457 -34.04 24.79 -3.88
CA GLU A 457 -35.03 25.84 -3.65
C GLU A 457 -36.34 25.33 -4.23
N LEU A 458 -37.08 24.57 -3.41
CA LEU A 458 -38.41 24.09 -3.78
C LEU A 458 -39.40 25.25 -3.63
N ALA A 459 -39.74 25.87 -4.75
CA ALA A 459 -40.87 26.78 -4.80
C ALA A 459 -42.16 25.94 -4.85
N HIS A 460 -42.84 25.78 -3.71
CA HIS A 460 -44.30 25.53 -3.53
C HIS A 460 -44.73 24.48 -2.49
N ASP A 461 -43.86 23.94 -1.63
CA ASP A 461 -44.38 23.21 -0.45
C ASP A 461 -43.56 23.44 0.82
N VAL A 462 -44.23 23.96 1.85
CA VAL A 462 -43.65 24.65 3.03
C VAL A 462 -43.02 23.69 4.05
N ASN A 463 -42.93 22.38 3.79
CA ASN A 463 -42.54 21.39 4.80
C ASN A 463 -41.21 20.64 4.61
N LEU A 464 -40.36 21.02 3.65
CA LEU A 464 -39.00 20.46 3.53
C LEU A 464 -37.93 21.55 3.72
N ARG A 465 -37.92 22.20 4.88
CA ARG A 465 -36.90 23.19 5.27
C ARG A 465 -35.59 22.53 5.74
N HIS A 466 -34.86 21.84 4.87
CA HIS A 466 -33.43 21.62 5.07
C HIS A 466 -32.68 21.62 3.74
N PRO A 467 -31.61 22.42 3.56
CA PRO A 467 -30.73 22.27 2.39
C PRO A 467 -30.18 20.85 2.37
N PHE A 468 -30.37 20.15 1.24
CA PHE A 468 -29.93 18.76 1.04
C PHE A 468 -28.42 18.69 0.79
N VAL A 469 -27.63 19.13 1.77
CA VAL A 469 -26.22 18.78 1.84
C VAL A 469 -26.14 17.37 2.39
N LYS A 470 -25.84 16.38 1.53
CA LYS A 470 -25.52 15.03 2.00
C LYS A 470 -24.36 15.14 2.99
N ARG A 471 -24.63 14.92 4.28
CA ARG A 471 -23.67 14.78 5.39
C ARG A 471 -22.78 13.53 5.22
N THR A 472 -22.17 13.35 4.05
CA THR A 472 -21.07 12.42 3.89
C THR A 472 -19.82 13.13 4.41
N SER A 473 -19.57 12.97 5.72
CA SER A 473 -18.48 13.56 6.52
C SER A 473 -18.52 15.07 6.79
N GLN A 474 -19.51 15.51 7.56
CA GLN A 474 -19.42 16.77 8.30
C GLN A 474 -18.45 16.58 9.48
N SER A 475 -17.26 17.17 9.38
CA SER A 475 -16.60 17.81 10.53
C SER A 475 -17.24 19.19 10.68
N ASP A 476 -17.66 19.55 11.88
CA ASP A 476 -18.25 20.86 12.16
C ASP A 476 -17.28 21.98 11.75
N SER A 477 -17.69 22.78 10.77
CA SER A 477 -17.15 24.12 10.48
C SER A 477 -18.30 25.08 10.76
N SER A 478 -18.09 25.94 11.74
CA SER A 478 -18.97 27.05 12.08
C SER A 478 -18.96 28.08 10.95
N ASP A 479 -20.07 28.21 10.23
CA ASP A 479 -20.36 29.38 9.40
C ASP A 479 -21.35 30.27 10.16
N ILE A 480 -20.84 31.40 10.68
CA ILE A 480 -21.58 32.66 10.74
C ILE A 480 -20.57 33.75 10.39
N ASP A 481 -20.44 34.06 9.10
CA ASP A 481 -19.94 35.36 8.64
C ASP A 481 -21.13 36.08 7.99
N HIS A 482 -21.84 36.86 8.80
CA HIS A 482 -22.67 37.94 8.29
C HIS A 482 -21.93 39.25 8.51
N HIS A 483 -21.72 39.96 7.39
CA HIS A 483 -21.57 41.41 7.25
C HIS A 483 -21.65 42.25 8.53
N PHE A 484 -20.63 43.09 8.78
CA PHE A 484 -20.84 44.53 9.01
C PHE A 484 -19.53 45.32 8.82
N LYS A 485 -19.62 46.39 8.03
CA LYS A 485 -18.65 47.50 7.94
C LYS A 485 -19.29 48.71 8.64
N LEU A 486 -18.45 49.52 9.29
CA LEU A 486 -18.67 50.90 9.80
C LEU A 486 -19.34 51.05 11.18
N LEU A 487 -18.59 51.44 12.21
CA LEU A 487 -18.36 52.85 12.62
C LEU A 487 -17.34 52.92 13.78
N ASP A 488 -16.52 53.97 13.75
CA ASP A 488 -15.73 54.50 14.87
C ASP A 488 -16.64 54.91 16.03
N GLU A 489 -16.24 54.64 17.28
CA GLU A 489 -16.13 55.61 18.38
C GLU A 489 -15.71 54.93 19.70
N ALA A 490 -14.95 55.67 20.50
CA ALA A 490 -14.23 55.20 21.68
C ALA A 490 -15.08 55.19 22.96
N ASP A 491 -14.87 54.20 23.85
CA ASP A 491 -14.93 54.39 25.31
C ASP A 491 -14.28 53.21 26.08
N PRO A 492 -13.32 53.42 27.02
CA PRO A 492 -12.74 52.35 27.82
C PRO A 492 -13.30 52.36 29.25
N ALA A 493 -14.48 51.76 29.46
CA ALA A 493 -14.99 51.53 30.82
C ALA A 493 -15.98 50.36 30.90
N SER A 494 -15.50 49.12 31.05
CA SER A 494 -16.30 48.01 31.62
C SER A 494 -15.44 46.77 31.94
N HIS A 495 -14.50 46.93 32.87
CA HIS A 495 -13.99 45.80 33.65
C HIS A 495 -14.93 45.54 34.83
N GLN A 496 -15.98 44.73 34.63
CA GLN A 496 -16.63 43.92 35.69
C GLN A 496 -17.84 43.19 35.12
N LEU A 497 -17.67 41.87 34.88
CA LEU A 497 -18.65 40.77 34.78
C LEU A 497 -18.29 39.79 33.66
N VAL A 498 -17.21 39.03 33.85
CA VAL A 498 -17.02 37.76 33.13
C VAL A 498 -17.02 36.65 34.18
N LYS A 499 -18.22 36.27 34.61
CA LYS A 499 -18.48 35.04 35.35
C LYS A 499 -19.50 34.25 34.54
N ARG A 500 -19.03 33.15 33.93
CA ARG A 500 -19.76 32.10 33.21
C ARG A 500 -20.24 32.44 31.79
N MET A 501 -19.36 32.19 30.82
CA MET A 501 -19.73 31.40 29.64
C MET A 501 -18.90 30.12 29.68
N ASP A 502 -19.37 29.13 30.44
CA ASP A 502 -19.05 27.75 30.10
C ASP A 502 -19.71 27.52 28.75
N VAL A 503 -18.91 27.58 27.68
CA VAL A 503 -19.28 27.08 26.37
C VAL A 503 -19.85 25.68 26.60
N GLU A 504 -21.14 25.50 26.34
CA GLU A 504 -21.79 24.20 26.41
C GLU A 504 -21.05 23.25 25.47
N ARG A 505 -20.05 22.53 26.01
CA ARG A 505 -19.49 21.36 25.34
C ARG A 505 -20.70 20.46 25.07
N PRO A 506 -21.00 20.10 23.81
CA PRO A 506 -22.20 19.35 23.51
C PRO A 506 -22.16 18.06 24.33
N ARG A 507 -23.09 17.91 25.27
CA ARG A 507 -23.17 16.79 26.24
C ARG A 507 -23.07 15.40 25.57
N ASN A 508 -23.39 15.34 24.28
CA ASN A 508 -23.30 14.16 23.43
C ASN A 508 -21.86 13.68 23.14
N LEU A 509 -20.87 14.57 23.08
CA LEU A 509 -19.46 14.18 22.85
C LEU A 509 -18.86 13.49 24.07
N MET A 510 -19.17 13.97 25.28
CA MET A 510 -18.77 13.27 26.51
C MET A 510 -19.40 11.89 26.61
N LYS A 511 -20.69 11.76 26.25
CA LYS A 511 -21.38 10.46 26.30
C LYS A 511 -20.73 9.41 25.37
N ARG A 512 -20.27 9.82 24.18
CA ARG A 512 -19.56 8.93 23.23
C ARG A 512 -18.15 8.58 23.70
N ALA A 513 -17.41 9.51 24.27
CA ALA A 513 -16.07 9.26 24.82
C ALA A 513 -16.05 8.14 25.88
N TRP A 514 -17.21 7.80 26.45
CA TRP A 514 -17.39 6.78 27.48
C TRP A 514 -17.81 5.40 26.93
N GLU A 515 -17.85 5.23 25.61
CA GLU A 515 -18.12 3.93 25.01
C GLU A 515 -16.84 3.08 24.97
N PRO A 516 -16.87 1.79 25.35
CA PRO A 516 -15.68 0.94 25.43
C PRO A 516 -14.88 0.74 24.13
N GLN A 517 -15.47 1.10 22.99
CA GLN A 517 -14.85 1.07 21.68
C GLN A 517 -13.93 2.28 21.40
N ASN A 518 -13.99 3.32 22.23
CA ASN A 518 -13.21 4.54 22.08
C ASN A 518 -11.98 4.54 23.00
N VAL A 519 -10.88 5.14 22.53
CA VAL A 519 -9.62 5.20 23.30
C VAL A 519 -9.80 6.02 24.59
N GLU A 520 -10.65 7.05 24.54
CA GLU A 520 -10.94 7.90 25.70
C GLU A 520 -11.56 7.17 26.88
N TYR A 521 -12.33 6.10 26.64
CA TYR A 521 -12.93 5.28 27.70
C TYR A 521 -11.88 4.77 28.68
N TYR A 522 -10.72 4.38 28.17
CA TYR A 522 -9.62 3.81 28.97
C TYR A 522 -8.77 4.86 29.68
N SER A 523 -8.84 6.14 29.28
CA SER A 523 -8.04 7.23 29.84
C SER A 523 -8.79 8.17 30.78
N HIS A 524 -10.12 8.31 30.63
CA HIS A 524 -10.92 9.34 31.31
C HIS A 524 -11.99 8.78 32.28
N SER A 525 -11.58 7.95 33.25
CA SER A 525 -12.45 7.42 34.33
C SER A 525 -13.45 6.32 33.94
N GLY A 526 -13.56 5.96 32.65
CA GLY A 526 -14.47 4.91 32.15
C GLY A 526 -13.99 3.49 32.46
N PHE A 527 -12.70 3.23 32.30
CA PHE A 527 -12.05 2.00 32.77
C PHE A 527 -11.69 2.11 34.25
N ARG A 528 -12.13 1.15 35.04
CA ARG A 528 -11.75 0.99 36.45
C ARG A 528 -11.06 -0.35 36.62
N GLU A 529 -9.99 -0.37 37.41
CA GLU A 529 -9.35 -1.61 37.81
C GLU A 529 -10.37 -2.48 38.58
N PRO A 530 -10.40 -3.80 38.34
CA PRO A 530 -11.29 -4.70 39.08
C PRO A 530 -11.09 -4.56 40.59
N ASP A 531 -12.20 -4.49 41.33
CA ASP A 531 -12.21 -4.54 42.79
C ASP A 531 -13.14 -5.70 43.23
N PRO A 532 -12.59 -6.81 43.76
CA PRO A 532 -11.18 -7.03 44.10
C PRO A 532 -10.28 -7.24 42.86
N PRO A 533 -8.95 -7.00 42.96
CA PRO A 533 -8.01 -7.24 41.88
C PRO A 533 -8.02 -8.70 41.40
N LEU A 534 -7.93 -8.90 40.08
CA LEU A 534 -7.83 -10.25 39.49
C LEU A 534 -6.48 -10.89 39.85
N PRO A 535 -6.42 -12.23 40.03
CA PRO A 535 -5.16 -12.91 40.28
C PRO A 535 -4.25 -12.87 39.04
N ALA A 536 -2.96 -12.62 39.26
CA ALA A 536 -1.95 -12.69 38.22
C ALA A 536 -1.75 -14.14 37.76
N GLN A 537 -1.79 -14.36 36.45
CA GLN A 537 -1.54 -15.65 35.83
C GLN A 537 -0.04 -15.95 35.74
N THR A 538 0.32 -17.23 35.62
CA THR A 538 1.73 -17.60 35.33
C THR A 538 2.17 -17.05 33.98
N MET A 539 3.48 -16.88 33.75
CA MET A 539 4.00 -16.37 32.47
C MET A 539 3.50 -17.17 31.27
N VAL A 540 3.39 -18.50 31.40
CA VAL A 540 2.91 -19.39 30.32
C VAL A 540 1.42 -19.18 30.07
N GLU A 541 0.60 -19.18 31.12
CA GLU A 541 -0.85 -18.95 31.00
C GLU A 541 -1.15 -17.57 30.43
N ARG A 542 -0.48 -16.54 30.93
CA ARG A 542 -0.57 -15.16 30.42
C ARG A 542 -0.23 -15.08 28.93
N SER A 543 0.87 -15.72 28.52
CA SER A 543 1.31 -15.68 27.12
C SER A 543 0.34 -16.43 26.20
N LYS A 544 -0.26 -17.54 26.67
CA LYS A 544 -1.34 -18.22 25.94
C LYS A 544 -2.60 -17.36 25.84
N HIS A 545 -2.98 -16.71 26.94
CA HIS A 545 -4.18 -15.86 27.03
C HIS A 545 -4.11 -14.70 26.02
N PHE A 546 -2.93 -14.08 25.88
CA PHE A 546 -2.70 -12.97 24.94
C PHE A 546 -2.00 -13.39 23.64
N ALA A 547 -1.98 -14.68 23.29
CA ALA A 547 -1.22 -15.18 22.14
C ALA A 547 -1.65 -14.55 20.80
N ASN A 548 -2.89 -14.10 20.69
CA ASN A 548 -3.45 -13.44 19.51
C ASN A 548 -3.39 -11.90 19.57
N GLN A 549 -2.61 -11.33 20.50
CA GLN A 549 -2.43 -9.88 20.64
C GLN A 549 -0.99 -9.46 20.41
N LEU A 550 -0.81 -8.29 19.80
CA LEU A 550 0.50 -7.65 19.70
C LEU A 550 0.98 -7.21 21.07
N HIS A 551 2.31 -7.18 21.27
CA HIS A 551 2.94 -6.70 22.49
C HIS A 551 4.04 -5.69 22.16
N TYR A 552 4.08 -4.60 22.92
CA TYR A 552 5.17 -3.63 22.89
C TYR A 552 5.80 -3.53 24.27
N GLU A 553 7.12 -3.73 24.36
CA GLU A 553 7.86 -3.72 25.63
C GLU A 553 7.27 -4.67 26.71
N GLY A 554 6.68 -5.79 26.27
CA GLY A 554 6.10 -6.80 27.16
C GLY A 554 4.65 -6.53 27.60
N GLU A 555 4.05 -5.43 27.15
CA GLU A 555 2.65 -5.08 27.42
C GLU A 555 1.77 -5.33 26.19
N PRO A 556 0.54 -5.86 26.36
CA PRO A 556 -0.36 -6.11 25.24
C PRO A 556 -0.88 -4.81 24.63
N ILE A 557 -1.14 -4.83 23.33
CA ILE A 557 -1.74 -3.73 22.56
C ILE A 557 -3.16 -4.13 22.16
N PHE A 558 -4.12 -3.26 22.48
CA PHE A 558 -5.54 -3.46 22.17
C PHE A 558 -6.07 -2.44 21.15
N PHE A 559 -7.07 -2.89 20.39
CA PHE A 559 -7.76 -2.11 19.36
C PHE A 559 -9.27 -2.15 19.66
N PRO A 560 -9.80 -1.29 20.56
CA PRO A 560 -11.15 -1.44 21.08
C PRO A 560 -12.26 -1.32 20.02
N ALA A 561 -12.01 -0.57 18.95
CA ALA A 561 -12.93 -0.46 17.82
C ALA A 561 -13.05 -1.76 16.98
N GLU A 562 -12.05 -2.64 17.08
CA GLU A 562 -11.96 -3.91 16.36
C GLU A 562 -12.35 -5.10 17.24
N ASP A 563 -12.13 -5.01 18.55
CA ASP A 563 -12.35 -6.10 19.51
C ASP A 563 -13.23 -5.65 20.69
N PRO A 564 -14.54 -6.04 20.70
CA PRO A 564 -15.45 -5.69 21.78
C PRO A 564 -15.10 -6.38 23.11
N SER A 565 -14.23 -7.41 23.11
CA SER A 565 -13.75 -8.05 24.33
C SER A 565 -12.59 -7.31 25.01
N THR A 566 -12.16 -6.17 24.44
CA THR A 566 -11.06 -5.37 24.98
C THR A 566 -11.23 -4.99 26.45
N PRO A 567 -12.43 -4.62 26.97
CA PRO A 567 -12.58 -4.29 28.39
C PRO A 567 -12.17 -5.42 29.32
N ALA A 568 -12.69 -6.64 29.10
CA ALA A 568 -12.34 -7.81 29.90
C ALA A 568 -10.85 -8.18 29.79
N LYS A 569 -10.26 -8.03 28.59
CA LYS A 569 -8.82 -8.25 28.39
C LYS A 569 -7.96 -7.20 29.08
N ALA A 570 -8.42 -5.96 29.13
CA ALA A 570 -7.75 -4.85 29.81
C ALA A 570 -7.72 -5.07 31.33
N GLU A 571 -8.81 -5.55 31.91
CA GLU A 571 -8.87 -5.95 33.32
C GLU A 571 -7.83 -7.03 33.64
N GLN A 572 -7.79 -8.11 32.85
CA GLN A 572 -6.79 -9.17 33.03
C GLN A 572 -5.36 -8.68 32.76
N ALA A 573 -5.17 -7.73 31.83
CA ALA A 573 -3.86 -7.17 31.52
C ALA A 573 -3.27 -6.39 32.68
N ILE A 574 -4.07 -5.65 33.46
CA ILE A 574 -3.59 -4.92 34.65
C ILE A 574 -3.16 -5.87 35.78
N ALA A 575 -3.79 -7.04 35.89
CA ALA A 575 -3.36 -8.07 36.82
C ALA A 575 -2.07 -8.76 36.36
N ASN A 576 -1.96 -9.03 35.06
CA ASN A 576 -0.88 -9.82 34.46
C ASN A 576 0.36 -9.00 34.06
N HIS A 577 0.22 -7.70 33.87
CA HIS A 577 1.22 -6.74 33.39
C HIS A 577 1.09 -5.42 34.18
N ASP A 578 2.12 -4.55 34.13
CA ASP A 578 2.07 -3.23 34.76
C ASP A 578 1.17 -2.21 34.02
N GLY A 579 0.68 -2.59 32.84
CA GLY A 579 -0.14 -1.78 31.97
C GLY A 579 -0.46 -2.45 30.63
N PHE A 580 -1.13 -1.71 29.76
CA PHE A 580 -1.44 -2.10 28.39
C PHE A 580 -1.50 -0.86 27.49
N TRP A 581 -1.45 -1.09 26.17
CA TRP A 581 -1.61 -0.04 25.17
C TRP A 581 -2.99 -0.12 24.54
N VAL A 582 -3.59 1.04 24.30
CA VAL A 582 -4.84 1.17 23.53
C VAL A 582 -4.57 2.01 22.30
N VAL A 583 -4.96 1.49 21.14
CA VAL A 583 -4.76 2.15 19.85
C VAL A 583 -6.09 2.37 19.16
N GLY A 584 -6.28 3.57 18.66
CA GLY A 584 -7.49 3.96 17.95
C GLY A 584 -7.52 5.44 17.64
N ASN A 585 -8.63 5.91 17.09
CA ASN A 585 -8.82 7.34 16.87
C ASN A 585 -9.52 7.97 18.06
N LEU A 586 -9.24 9.25 18.31
CA LEU A 586 -9.94 10.00 19.33
C LEU A 586 -11.35 10.34 18.85
N VAL A 587 -12.33 10.35 19.74
CA VAL A 587 -13.73 10.75 19.44
C VAL A 587 -13.79 12.16 18.87
N HIS A 588 -12.94 13.06 19.39
CA HIS A 588 -12.84 14.46 18.96
C HIS A 588 -11.87 14.68 17.78
N ASP A 589 -10.99 13.71 17.48
CA ASP A 589 -10.11 13.72 16.31
C ASP A 589 -10.09 12.33 15.66
N ARG A 590 -11.08 12.10 14.80
CA ARG A 590 -11.25 10.82 14.09
C ARG A 590 -10.20 10.56 13.02
N THR A 591 -9.40 11.57 12.68
CA THR A 591 -8.40 11.48 11.61
C THR A 591 -7.05 11.03 12.12
N ARG A 592 -6.78 11.27 13.41
CA ARG A 592 -5.53 10.91 14.06
C ARG A 592 -5.69 9.63 14.86
N THR A 593 -4.95 8.61 14.45
CA THR A 593 -4.72 7.43 15.29
C THR A 593 -3.69 7.76 16.37
N VAL A 594 -4.02 7.44 17.61
CA VAL A 594 -3.15 7.59 18.77
C VAL A 594 -2.92 6.23 19.43
N ALA A 595 -1.84 6.12 20.19
CA ALA A 595 -1.57 5.01 21.09
C ALA A 595 -1.40 5.56 22.51
N LEU A 596 -2.28 5.16 23.43
CA LEU A 596 -2.23 5.55 24.83
C LEU A 596 -1.80 4.37 25.68
N ARG A 597 -0.78 4.55 26.53
CA ARG A 597 -0.40 3.58 27.54
C ARG A 597 -1.25 3.78 28.79
N ILE A 598 -1.93 2.74 29.23
CA ILE A 598 -2.73 2.71 30.45
C ILE A 598 -1.96 1.90 31.48
N ARG A 599 -1.63 2.52 32.61
CA ARG A 599 -0.92 1.89 33.73
C ARG A 599 -1.88 1.54 34.86
N ARG A 600 -1.44 0.66 35.76
CA ARG A 600 -2.13 0.40 37.03
C ARG A 600 -2.51 1.70 37.76
N GLY A 601 -3.72 1.74 38.34
CA GLY A 601 -4.28 2.96 38.93
C GLY A 601 -4.82 3.99 37.91
N GLY A 602 -5.02 3.59 36.65
CA GLY A 602 -5.72 4.40 35.64
C GLY A 602 -4.93 5.58 35.06
N ARG A 603 -3.63 5.67 35.35
CA ARG A 603 -2.78 6.73 34.78
C ARG A 603 -2.55 6.43 33.30
N SER A 604 -2.90 7.39 32.44
CA SER A 604 -2.64 7.30 31.01
C SER A 604 -1.51 8.26 30.59
N GLY A 605 -0.75 7.87 29.58
CA GLY A 605 0.29 8.71 28.97
C GLY A 605 0.43 8.43 27.48
N ALA A 606 0.77 9.47 26.71
CA ALA A 606 1.05 9.35 25.28
C ALA A 606 2.56 9.14 24.99
N ASP A 607 3.39 9.03 26.04
CA ASP A 607 4.82 8.82 25.89
C ASP A 607 5.11 7.50 25.18
N GLY A 608 5.66 7.60 23.96
CA GLY A 608 5.97 6.43 23.12
C GLY A 608 4.93 6.10 22.06
N ASP A 609 3.88 6.92 21.87
CA ASP A 609 2.81 6.68 20.89
C ASP A 609 3.36 6.33 19.49
N GLN A 610 4.29 7.12 18.97
CA GLN A 610 4.88 6.94 17.65
C GLN A 610 5.69 5.64 17.55
N LYS A 611 6.33 5.20 18.64
CA LYS A 611 7.09 3.95 18.65
C LYS A 611 6.14 2.76 18.56
N VAL A 612 5.03 2.80 19.29
CA VAL A 612 3.98 1.78 19.26
C VAL A 612 3.31 1.74 17.89
N LEU A 613 2.94 2.89 17.32
CA LEU A 613 2.37 2.95 15.97
C LEU A 613 3.34 2.40 14.91
N ARG A 614 4.63 2.74 14.99
CA ARG A 614 5.66 2.16 14.11
C ARG A 614 5.81 0.65 14.31
N HIS A 615 5.76 0.18 15.56
CA HIS A 615 5.81 -1.25 15.87
C HIS A 615 4.64 -2.00 15.23
N ILE A 616 3.43 -1.44 15.26
CA ILE A 616 2.24 -2.00 14.59
C ILE A 616 2.43 -2.03 13.07
N MET A 617 2.98 -0.97 12.47
CA MET A 617 3.28 -0.97 11.04
C MET A 617 4.27 -2.08 10.66
N SER A 618 5.34 -2.27 11.44
CA SER A 618 6.29 -3.37 11.24
C SER A 618 5.64 -4.74 11.39
N ALA A 619 4.76 -4.92 12.39
CA ALA A 619 4.02 -6.16 12.59
C ALA A 619 3.09 -6.46 11.40
N ASN A 620 2.41 -5.45 10.85
CA ASN A 620 1.56 -5.58 9.66
C ASN A 620 2.38 -5.91 8.41
N ALA A 621 3.53 -5.27 8.21
CA ALA A 621 4.43 -5.62 7.09
C ALA A 621 4.93 -7.07 7.20
N PHE A 622 5.19 -7.55 8.42
CA PHE A 622 5.57 -8.93 8.67
C PHE A 622 4.43 -9.92 8.36
N GLU A 623 3.20 -9.58 8.76
CA GLU A 623 2.00 -10.37 8.41
C GLU A 623 1.83 -10.52 6.91
N MET A 624 2.01 -9.45 6.14
CA MET A 624 1.92 -9.51 4.67
C MET A 624 2.93 -10.48 4.04
N ARG A 625 4.07 -10.74 4.70
CA ARG A 625 5.15 -11.60 4.18
C ARG A 625 5.09 -13.03 4.72
N TYR A 626 4.70 -13.21 5.98
CA TYR A 626 4.80 -14.48 6.71
C TYR A 626 3.49 -14.95 7.34
N GLY A 627 2.38 -14.27 7.01
CA GLY A 627 1.05 -14.59 7.51
C GLY A 627 0.78 -14.13 8.93
N ARG A 628 -0.50 -14.24 9.32
CA ARG A 628 -1.02 -13.78 10.62
C ARG A 628 -0.35 -14.45 11.82
N ALA A 629 -0.12 -15.77 11.74
CA ALA A 629 0.56 -16.51 12.80
C ALA A 629 2.00 -16.04 12.98
N GLY A 630 2.73 -15.76 11.89
CA GLY A 630 4.08 -15.21 11.95
C GLY A 630 4.14 -13.87 12.67
N LYS A 631 3.18 -12.98 12.39
CA LYS A 631 3.05 -11.69 13.10
C LYS A 631 2.89 -11.88 14.61
N PHE A 632 1.97 -12.72 15.06
CA PHE A 632 1.74 -12.89 16.50
C PHE A 632 2.84 -13.70 17.21
N LEU A 633 3.51 -14.62 16.53
CA LEU A 633 4.70 -15.27 17.11
C LEU A 633 5.85 -14.28 17.29
N LYS A 634 6.07 -13.39 16.32
CA LYS A 634 7.20 -12.46 16.34
C LYS A 634 6.96 -11.21 17.19
N TYR A 635 5.75 -10.67 17.15
CA TYR A 635 5.37 -9.38 17.75
C TYR A 635 4.31 -9.52 18.86
N GLY A 636 3.91 -10.74 19.21
CA GLY A 636 3.01 -11.01 20.33
C GLY A 636 3.76 -11.30 21.64
N PRO A 637 3.17 -12.10 22.55
CA PRO A 637 3.79 -12.36 23.84
C PRO A 637 5.08 -13.16 23.67
N GLY A 638 6.15 -12.68 24.30
CA GLY A 638 7.46 -13.33 24.27
C GLY A 638 7.47 -14.69 24.95
N PHE A 639 8.49 -15.50 24.64
CA PHE A 639 8.68 -16.80 25.26
C PHE A 639 9.61 -16.70 26.48
N PRO A 640 9.41 -17.51 27.52
CA PRO A 640 10.37 -17.58 28.62
C PRO A 640 11.74 -18.06 28.11
N PRO A 641 12.84 -17.60 28.74
CA PRO A 641 14.18 -18.07 28.43
C PRO A 641 14.30 -19.59 28.58
N ARG A 642 15.12 -20.21 27.73
CA ARG A 642 15.33 -21.65 27.71
C ARG A 642 16.40 -22.03 28.73
N GLN A 643 16.01 -22.83 29.71
CA GLN A 643 16.93 -23.36 30.71
C GLN A 643 17.95 -24.28 30.03
N SER A 644 19.24 -23.93 30.14
CA SER A 644 20.31 -24.90 29.89
C SER A 644 20.36 -25.85 31.07
N THR A 645 20.26 -27.16 30.83
CA THR A 645 20.61 -28.12 31.88
C THR A 645 22.09 -27.95 32.23
N SER A 646 22.45 -28.15 33.49
CA SER A 646 23.79 -27.84 34.05
C SER A 646 24.97 -28.44 33.28
N PHE A 647 24.72 -29.40 32.39
CA PHE A 647 25.72 -30.09 31.59
C PHE A 647 25.57 -29.89 30.06
N ARG A 648 24.55 -29.17 29.56
CA ARG A 648 24.37 -28.92 28.11
C ARG A 648 23.91 -27.48 27.82
N ARG A 649 24.75 -26.72 27.13
CA ARG A 649 24.40 -25.42 26.56
C ARG A 649 23.24 -25.59 25.57
N TYR A 650 22.22 -24.74 25.69
CA TYR A 650 21.09 -24.72 24.75
C TYR A 650 21.60 -24.50 23.32
N LYS A 651 21.09 -25.29 22.37
CA LYS A 651 21.43 -25.18 20.96
C LYS A 651 20.18 -24.85 20.15
N VAL A 652 20.17 -23.68 19.54
CA VAL A 652 19.12 -23.24 18.62
C VAL A 652 18.95 -24.27 17.49
N PRO A 653 17.72 -24.72 17.18
CA PRO A 653 17.47 -25.61 16.05
C PRO A 653 17.96 -25.02 14.72
N SER A 654 18.64 -25.81 13.88
CA SER A 654 19.01 -25.39 12.53
C SER A 654 17.82 -25.44 11.57
N TRP A 655 17.80 -24.61 10.54
CA TRP A 655 16.69 -24.57 9.58
C TRP A 655 16.43 -25.90 8.86
N ASP A 656 17.47 -26.67 8.56
CA ASP A 656 17.33 -28.03 8.03
C ASP A 656 16.61 -28.97 9.01
N LYS A 657 16.93 -28.87 10.31
CA LYS A 657 16.23 -29.62 11.36
C LYS A 657 14.77 -29.17 11.48
N VAL A 658 14.51 -27.86 11.43
CA VAL A 658 13.15 -27.30 11.48
C VAL A 658 12.33 -27.84 10.30
N GLY A 659 12.83 -27.74 9.07
CA GLY A 659 12.11 -28.17 7.87
C GLY A 659 11.81 -29.68 7.81
N ARG A 660 12.64 -30.52 8.44
CA ARG A 660 12.48 -31.99 8.44
C ARG A 660 11.74 -32.56 9.66
N LYS A 661 11.87 -31.92 10.83
CA LYS A 661 11.46 -32.52 12.12
C LYS A 661 10.51 -31.67 12.95
N ALA A 662 10.33 -30.39 12.64
CA ALA A 662 9.37 -29.59 13.38
C ALA A 662 7.94 -30.05 13.07
N GLU A 663 7.08 -29.97 14.08
CA GLU A 663 5.65 -30.20 13.90
C GLU A 663 5.08 -29.15 12.93
N GLU A 664 4.26 -29.58 11.98
CA GLU A 664 3.61 -28.71 11.01
C GLU A 664 2.16 -28.46 11.43
N VAL A 665 1.77 -27.20 11.57
CA VAL A 665 0.40 -26.80 11.95
C VAL A 665 -0.23 -25.90 10.90
N PRO A 666 -1.54 -26.05 10.60
CA PRO A 666 -2.25 -25.11 9.75
C PRO A 666 -2.28 -23.70 10.37
N HIS A 667 -2.18 -22.65 9.55
CA HIS A 667 -2.31 -21.25 10.00
C HIS A 667 -3.67 -20.92 10.64
N THR A 668 -4.70 -21.73 10.42
CA THR A 668 -6.04 -21.62 11.03
C THR A 668 -6.09 -22.14 12.48
N THR A 669 -5.03 -22.80 12.95
CA THR A 669 -4.93 -23.28 14.34
C THR A 669 -5.01 -22.08 15.31
N PRO A 670 -5.77 -22.18 16.43
CA PRO A 670 -5.82 -21.11 17.42
C PRO A 670 -4.43 -20.67 17.89
N MET A 671 -4.21 -19.36 17.98
CA MET A 671 -2.88 -18.81 18.22
C MET A 671 -2.29 -19.25 19.58
N SER A 672 -3.13 -19.47 20.59
CA SER A 672 -2.72 -20.03 21.88
C SER A 672 -2.09 -21.43 21.75
N VAL A 673 -2.63 -22.26 20.85
CA VAL A 673 -2.12 -23.61 20.56
C VAL A 673 -0.84 -23.55 19.72
N ILE A 674 -0.77 -22.67 18.72
CA ILE A 674 0.46 -22.46 17.93
C ILE A 674 1.59 -21.98 18.85
N TRP A 675 1.33 -21.00 19.71
CA TRP A 675 2.29 -20.49 20.69
C TRP A 675 2.75 -21.61 21.64
N GLU A 676 1.82 -22.40 22.18
CA GLU A 676 2.12 -23.53 23.05
C GLU A 676 3.02 -24.58 22.38
N LYS A 677 2.70 -24.97 21.15
CA LYS A 677 3.50 -25.96 20.40
C LYS A 677 4.91 -25.45 20.12
N LEU A 678 5.06 -24.18 19.74
CA LEU A 678 6.39 -23.58 19.59
C LEU A 678 7.13 -23.52 20.93
N HIS A 679 6.43 -23.21 22.03
CA HIS A 679 7.01 -23.17 23.36
C HIS A 679 7.51 -24.54 23.83
N GLN A 680 6.76 -25.62 23.59
CA GLN A 680 7.11 -26.98 23.99
C GLN A 680 8.22 -27.57 23.11
N ASN A 681 8.12 -27.38 21.79
CA ASN A 681 9.01 -28.05 20.83
C ASN A 681 10.27 -27.25 20.48
N ASN A 682 10.34 -25.96 20.83
CA ASN A 682 11.37 -24.98 20.43
C ASN A 682 11.49 -24.74 18.92
N MET A 683 10.70 -25.43 18.12
CA MET A 683 10.59 -25.26 16.67
C MET A 683 9.20 -25.67 16.21
N LEU A 684 8.70 -25.00 15.16
CA LEU A 684 7.37 -25.23 14.59
C LEU A 684 7.38 -24.82 13.12
N VAL A 685 6.59 -25.48 12.27
CA VAL A 685 6.29 -24.99 10.92
C VAL A 685 4.82 -24.62 10.86
N VAL A 686 4.52 -23.42 10.38
CA VAL A 686 3.14 -22.99 10.11
C VAL A 686 2.90 -23.02 8.59
N LYS A 687 1.79 -23.64 8.18
CA LYS A 687 1.41 -23.79 6.77
C LYS A 687 0.21 -22.93 6.40
N GLU A 688 0.37 -22.16 5.32
CA GLU A 688 -0.67 -21.35 4.70
C GLU A 688 -0.69 -21.60 3.18
N GLY A 689 -1.59 -22.48 2.73
CA GLY A 689 -1.59 -22.95 1.34
C GLY A 689 -0.29 -23.66 0.97
N THR A 690 0.43 -23.13 -0.02
CA THR A 690 1.77 -23.59 -0.41
C THR A 690 2.90 -22.98 0.41
N ASN A 691 2.62 -21.92 1.16
CA ASN A 691 3.64 -21.22 1.95
C ASN A 691 3.89 -21.98 3.26
N ARG A 692 5.17 -22.21 3.56
CA ARG A 692 5.63 -22.86 4.78
C ARG A 692 6.63 -21.95 5.48
N VAL A 693 6.31 -21.55 6.70
CA VAL A 693 7.20 -20.71 7.52
C VAL A 693 7.63 -21.49 8.75
N GLY A 694 8.92 -21.76 8.86
CA GLY A 694 9.55 -22.34 10.04
C GLY A 694 9.84 -21.29 11.09
N PHE A 695 9.62 -21.65 12.35
CA PHE A 695 9.93 -20.85 13.53
C PHE A 695 10.84 -21.66 14.45
N ALA A 696 11.78 -20.97 15.10
CA ALA A 696 12.65 -21.54 16.12
C ALA A 696 12.84 -20.52 17.24
N LEU A 697 13.06 -21.01 18.47
CA LEU A 697 13.37 -20.15 19.60
C LEU A 697 14.86 -20.16 19.89
N ASP A 698 15.42 -19.00 20.24
CA ASP A 698 16.76 -18.91 20.78
C ASP A 698 16.79 -19.15 22.30
N GLN A 699 17.98 -19.05 22.90
CA GLN A 699 18.15 -19.24 24.35
C GLN A 699 17.39 -18.20 25.18
N ALA A 700 17.27 -16.97 24.69
CA ALA A 700 16.55 -15.89 25.38
C ALA A 700 15.03 -15.97 25.17
N GLY A 701 14.55 -16.88 24.32
CA GLY A 701 13.13 -16.98 23.96
C GLY A 701 12.73 -16.07 22.80
N ASN A 702 13.68 -15.49 22.06
CA ASN A 702 13.36 -14.73 20.86
C ASN A 702 12.96 -15.67 19.73
N VAL A 703 11.97 -15.24 18.94
CA VAL A 703 11.53 -15.98 17.76
C VAL A 703 12.40 -15.65 16.55
N LEU A 704 12.99 -16.70 15.99
CA LEU A 704 13.63 -16.74 14.68
C LEU A 704 12.66 -17.34 13.66
N HIS A 705 12.77 -16.97 12.38
CA HIS A 705 11.90 -17.49 11.32
C HIS A 705 12.65 -17.72 10.00
N HIS A 706 12.11 -18.61 9.16
CA HIS A 706 12.60 -18.90 7.82
C HIS A 706 11.45 -19.39 6.92
N ALA A 707 11.35 -18.90 5.69
CA ALA A 707 10.40 -19.39 4.70
C ALA A 707 11.04 -20.51 3.86
N PHE A 708 10.34 -21.64 3.71
CA PHE A 708 10.82 -22.84 3.00
C PHE A 708 10.36 -22.93 1.55
#